data_AF-H3GNV3-F1
#
_entry.id   AF-H3GNV3-F1
#
_cell.length_a   1.000
_cell.length_b   1.000
_cell.length_c   1.000
_cell.angle_alpha   90.00
_cell.angle_beta   90.00
_cell.angle_gamma   90.00
#
_symmetry.space_group_name_H-M   'P 1'
#
loop_
_entity.id
_entity.type
_entity.pdbx_description
1 polymer ?
#
loop_
_entity_poly.entity_id
_entity_poly.type
_entity_poly.pdbx_seq_one_letter_code
_entity_poly.pdbx_strand_id
1 'polypeptide(L)'
;MATHLLTLDDALLAHMLGFATARDVEAMTVTSSLVALHLLPRYPKIWRVLFARQWEQLNFSLDAVTEDARNLEVDSRLRALFPLECTETRMFQLLSRAIVPLPSGMDIGETQRSLGYSDTHHRIVPLEKKNGDEDNNDVVTTFAFDGKRFGNDRSVRANLPFPSTFYIAVFKRRVQDASPQKESSSFVYQIGATASGYFEISISDPVSRPSPHTPRNGRMEMTAIGLVPSNFPLVGKQPGWTIPSFGYHGDNGKLYSAFPLTLIGVPYVRQWKPFGPRFGVDDTVGCGIRRRVQDDERRVFFTHNGSYVTSPHLPGAGRCIPCDNDFEWFPAVGLDSPDTVHVNFGQEPFKCDHVIANARGQTRSWLGTYCKTPTRFCWNAIMATLTDLGDELLAHILALSTPRDVESLTVASYVVARDVVPRFPTIWKTIFLRRWEALNFPLDGAAQGGAMLQIDTNLDALFPSSCTESRKFQLLAHAIIPVPSYADIKETQMALGYTDAYHRIISLQAPDLSESHAVNFALDGGMLGDDRCVRANVPFPTTFHVAVYKRDPTEEDEAQGQSLPVFRVGVVPGGYFELTLMKRQHRHGRIPHLFGQDSMTSIGLVNSKFPLVGKQPGWTRRSYGYHGDDGRFYHGTSFEGRPFGPMFKAGITVGCGIRINPQTGTMFVFFTNNGELISGEEGAYVECEHRNWYPAIGLDSYDAVHLNFGQEPFVYSDITADGDVGLCVFVDELFEECSGMAITVSEQLQWYDIQDSDGESSSEDEGNEEEEESGDGFGSDVSDEEVNARLIMRLLAMRRATMDAV
;
A
#
# COMPACT_ATOMS: atom_id res chain seq x y z
N MET A 1 -19.99 46.22 0.89
CA MET A 1 -20.87 45.03 0.93
C MET A 1 -19.98 43.83 1.18
N ALA A 2 -20.20 43.11 2.28
CA ALA A 2 -19.39 41.95 2.62
C ALA A 2 -19.76 40.78 1.69
N THR A 3 -18.82 40.39 0.83
CA THR A 3 -18.87 39.12 0.09
C THR A 3 -18.53 38.00 1.06
N HIS A 4 -19.56 37.56 1.78
CA HIS A 4 -19.55 36.31 2.54
C HIS A 4 -19.50 35.12 1.56
N LEU A 5 -19.47 33.90 2.10
CA LEU A 5 -19.68 32.61 1.43
C LEU A 5 -21.04 32.49 0.67
N LEU A 6 -21.70 33.61 0.36
CA LEU A 6 -23.05 33.79 -0.19
C LEU A 6 -23.13 33.61 -1.71
N THR A 7 -22.08 33.14 -2.39
CA THR A 7 -22.11 33.03 -3.87
C THR A 7 -21.66 31.69 -4.44
N LEU A 8 -21.29 30.71 -3.61
CA LEU A 8 -21.27 29.33 -4.09
C LEU A 8 -22.73 28.87 -4.21
N ASP A 9 -23.22 28.83 -5.44
CA ASP A 9 -24.46 28.13 -5.78
C ASP A 9 -24.43 26.74 -5.11
N ASP A 10 -25.58 26.27 -4.61
CA ASP A 10 -25.76 24.88 -4.15
C ASP A 10 -25.17 23.91 -5.19
N ALA A 11 -25.27 24.26 -6.48
CA ALA A 11 -24.67 23.51 -7.58
C ALA A 11 -23.13 23.52 -7.56
N LEU A 12 -22.49 24.64 -7.21
CA LEU A 12 -21.03 24.79 -7.18
C LEU A 12 -20.43 24.11 -5.92
N LEU A 13 -21.09 24.20 -4.76
CA LEU A 13 -20.70 23.44 -3.57
C LEU A 13 -20.90 21.92 -3.80
N ALA A 14 -22.01 21.53 -4.43
CA ALA A 14 -22.23 20.14 -4.83
C ALA A 14 -21.19 19.66 -5.84
N HIS A 15 -20.75 20.52 -6.77
CA HIS A 15 -19.68 20.21 -7.72
C HIS A 15 -18.35 20.01 -7.00
N MET A 16 -17.99 20.89 -6.07
CA MET A 16 -16.79 20.77 -5.24
C MET A 16 -16.78 19.43 -4.45
N LEU A 17 -17.90 19.07 -3.82
CA LEU A 17 -18.00 17.78 -3.11
C LEU A 17 -17.99 16.56 -4.03
N GLY A 18 -18.28 16.75 -5.31
CA GLY A 18 -18.04 15.74 -6.33
C GLY A 18 -16.55 15.44 -6.56
N PHE A 19 -15.62 16.30 -6.12
CA PHE A 19 -14.17 16.09 -6.20
C PHE A 19 -13.52 15.67 -4.88
N ALA A 20 -14.20 15.87 -3.75
CA ALA A 20 -13.70 15.49 -2.42
C ALA A 20 -13.64 13.96 -2.23
N THR A 21 -12.95 13.48 -1.19
CA THR A 21 -13.00 12.06 -0.82
C THR A 21 -14.30 11.75 -0.06
N ALA A 22 -14.68 10.47 0.00
CA ALA A 22 -15.84 10.04 0.80
C ALA A 22 -15.70 10.45 2.27
N ARG A 23 -14.48 10.43 2.81
CA ARG A 23 -14.16 10.81 4.18
C ARG A 23 -14.36 12.31 4.42
N ASP A 24 -14.00 13.15 3.45
CA ASP A 24 -14.16 14.60 3.55
C ASP A 24 -15.64 14.99 3.50
N VAL A 25 -16.41 14.36 2.61
CA VAL A 25 -17.86 14.58 2.55
C VAL A 25 -18.53 14.09 3.84
N GLU A 26 -18.07 13.00 4.45
CA GLU A 26 -18.54 12.54 5.76
C GLU A 26 -18.22 13.50 6.89
N ALA A 27 -16.96 13.94 6.99
CA ALA A 27 -16.56 14.95 7.95
C ALA A 27 -17.48 16.16 7.81
N MET A 28 -17.79 16.57 6.58
CA MET A 28 -18.69 17.68 6.32
C MET A 28 -20.16 17.39 6.67
N THR A 29 -20.63 16.14 6.53
CA THR A 29 -21.98 15.75 7.01
C THR A 29 -22.10 15.74 8.52
N VAL A 30 -21.01 15.41 9.23
CA VAL A 30 -20.96 15.39 10.68
C VAL A 30 -20.90 16.82 11.22
N THR A 31 -20.23 17.71 10.51
CA THR A 31 -19.99 19.09 10.96
C THR A 31 -21.01 20.10 10.43
N SER A 32 -21.80 19.75 9.41
CA SER A 32 -22.83 20.63 8.83
C SER A 32 -24.16 19.93 8.62
N SER A 33 -25.16 20.34 9.41
CA SER A 33 -26.57 19.95 9.25
C SER A 33 -27.15 20.42 7.92
N LEU A 34 -26.71 21.56 7.36
CA LEU A 34 -27.13 22.04 6.04
C LEU A 34 -26.66 21.07 4.93
N VAL A 35 -25.40 20.65 4.99
CA VAL A 35 -24.83 19.71 4.02
C VAL A 35 -25.53 18.35 4.14
N ALA A 36 -25.68 17.86 5.38
CA ALA A 36 -26.29 16.56 5.65
C ALA A 36 -27.78 16.50 5.33
N LEU A 37 -28.55 17.54 5.66
CA LEU A 37 -30.02 17.53 5.60
C LEU A 37 -30.60 18.25 4.39
N HIS A 38 -29.86 19.15 3.73
CA HIS A 38 -30.40 19.98 2.64
C HIS A 38 -29.63 19.81 1.33
N LEU A 39 -28.29 19.89 1.36
CA LEU A 39 -27.48 19.80 0.13
C LEU A 39 -27.42 18.37 -0.40
N LEU A 40 -26.86 17.43 0.36
CA LEU A 40 -26.63 16.06 -0.11
C LEU A 40 -27.92 15.30 -0.48
N PRO A 41 -29.06 15.47 0.20
CA PRO A 41 -30.33 14.89 -0.24
C PRO A 41 -30.82 15.40 -1.60
N ARG A 42 -30.42 16.61 -2.02
CA ARG A 42 -30.76 17.20 -3.34
C ARG A 42 -29.78 16.80 -4.45
N TYR A 43 -28.57 16.35 -4.09
CA TYR A 43 -27.53 15.94 -5.03
C TYR A 43 -27.06 14.49 -4.77
N PRO A 44 -27.93 13.49 -4.97
CA PRO A 44 -27.58 12.08 -4.73
C PRO A 44 -26.40 11.59 -5.58
N LYS A 45 -26.15 12.24 -6.72
CA LYS A 45 -25.01 11.97 -7.60
C LYS A 45 -23.65 12.04 -6.91
N ILE A 46 -23.48 12.90 -5.91
CA ILE A 46 -22.20 13.05 -5.19
C ILE A 46 -21.80 11.69 -4.59
N TRP A 47 -22.70 11.08 -3.82
CA TRP A 47 -22.43 9.79 -3.20
C TRP A 47 -22.33 8.63 -4.20
N ARG A 48 -23.00 8.71 -5.35
CA ARG A 48 -22.83 7.73 -6.45
C ARG A 48 -21.44 7.78 -7.05
N VAL A 49 -20.93 8.99 -7.32
CA VAL A 49 -19.57 9.19 -7.85
C VAL A 49 -18.52 8.77 -6.83
N LEU A 50 -18.71 9.12 -5.56
CA LEU A 50 -17.81 8.68 -4.48
C LEU A 50 -17.79 7.16 -4.32
N PHE A 51 -18.95 6.51 -4.41
CA PHE A 51 -19.02 5.05 -4.46
C PHE A 51 -18.23 4.48 -5.64
N ALA A 52 -18.43 5.02 -6.85
CA ALA A 52 -17.72 4.57 -8.06
C ALA A 52 -16.20 4.70 -7.88
N ARG A 53 -15.71 5.87 -7.45
CA ARG A 53 -14.27 6.09 -7.24
C ARG A 53 -13.67 5.17 -6.18
N GLN A 54 -14.35 5.00 -5.06
CA GLN A 54 -13.88 4.11 -4.00
C GLN A 54 -13.91 2.64 -4.44
N TRP A 55 -14.86 2.27 -5.30
CA TRP A 55 -14.88 0.93 -5.92
C TRP A 55 -13.66 0.74 -6.83
N GLU A 56 -13.40 1.69 -7.73
CA GLU A 56 -12.30 1.62 -8.70
C GLU A 56 -10.91 1.61 -8.03
N GLN A 57 -10.76 2.30 -6.89
CA GLN A 57 -9.52 2.26 -6.10
C GLN A 57 -9.18 0.87 -5.53
N LEU A 58 -10.19 0.05 -5.25
CA LEU A 58 -10.01 -1.23 -4.56
C LEU A 58 -10.27 -2.46 -5.44
N ASN A 59 -10.99 -2.30 -6.55
CA ASN A 59 -11.52 -3.38 -7.37
C ASN A 59 -11.19 -3.18 -8.86
N PHE A 60 -12.19 -3.14 -9.74
CA PHE A 60 -12.01 -2.98 -11.19
C PHE A 60 -12.66 -1.70 -11.70
N SER A 61 -12.11 -1.18 -12.81
CA SER A 61 -12.61 -0.01 -13.54
C SER A 61 -14.07 -0.18 -13.98
N LEU A 62 -14.88 0.86 -13.78
CA LEU A 62 -16.24 0.89 -14.26
C LEU A 62 -16.27 1.67 -15.58
N ASP A 63 -15.78 1.08 -16.67
CA ASP A 63 -15.42 1.66 -18.00
C ASP A 63 -16.42 2.61 -18.70
N ALA A 64 -17.60 2.85 -18.14
CA ALA A 64 -18.61 3.75 -18.67
C ALA A 64 -19.31 4.60 -17.59
N VAL A 65 -18.66 4.90 -16.46
CA VAL A 65 -19.22 5.81 -15.45
C VAL A 65 -19.40 7.19 -16.09
N THR A 66 -20.65 7.57 -16.33
CA THR A 66 -21.01 8.95 -16.67
C THR A 66 -20.57 9.88 -15.54
N GLU A 67 -20.39 11.18 -15.78
CA GLU A 67 -20.03 12.19 -14.75
C GLU A 67 -20.88 12.12 -13.46
N ASP A 68 -22.11 11.58 -13.53
CA ASP A 68 -23.04 11.39 -12.40
C ASP A 68 -23.20 9.91 -11.92
N ALA A 69 -22.42 8.96 -12.46
CA ALA A 69 -22.52 7.51 -12.22
C ALA A 69 -23.95 6.91 -12.33
N ARG A 70 -24.71 7.36 -13.35
CA ARG A 70 -26.14 6.99 -13.54
C ARG A 70 -26.38 5.54 -13.89
N ASN A 71 -25.36 4.86 -14.40
CA ASN A 71 -25.37 3.45 -14.73
C ASN A 71 -25.19 2.51 -13.52
N LEU A 72 -24.95 3.04 -12.32
CA LEU A 72 -25.00 2.26 -11.07
C LEU A 72 -26.45 2.01 -10.63
N GLU A 73 -26.83 0.75 -10.45
CA GLU A 73 -28.17 0.37 -10.00
C GLU A 73 -28.12 -0.50 -8.75
N VAL A 74 -28.72 -0.04 -7.65
CA VAL A 74 -28.87 -0.85 -6.44
C VAL A 74 -29.93 -1.92 -6.69
N ASP A 75 -29.56 -3.20 -6.54
CA ASP A 75 -30.50 -4.31 -6.69
C ASP A 75 -31.72 -4.12 -5.79
N SER A 76 -32.92 -4.36 -6.35
CA SER A 76 -34.20 -4.19 -5.63
C SER A 76 -34.26 -4.90 -4.27
N ARG A 77 -33.57 -6.03 -4.10
CA ARG A 77 -33.52 -6.79 -2.84
C ARG A 77 -32.58 -6.14 -1.83
N LEU A 78 -31.45 -5.60 -2.28
CA LEU A 78 -30.56 -4.78 -1.45
C LEU A 78 -31.28 -3.49 -1.05
N ARG A 79 -31.98 -2.84 -1.99
CA ARG A 79 -32.83 -1.66 -1.72
C ARG A 79 -33.89 -1.95 -0.65
N ALA A 80 -34.50 -3.13 -0.67
CA ALA A 80 -35.50 -3.56 0.30
C ALA A 80 -34.95 -3.75 1.73
N LEU A 81 -33.63 -3.80 1.91
CA LEU A 81 -32.99 -3.83 3.23
C LEU A 81 -32.96 -2.44 3.90
N PHE A 82 -33.06 -1.38 3.11
CA PHE A 82 -33.12 -0.01 3.64
C PHE A 82 -34.56 0.38 3.94
N PRO A 83 -34.82 1.21 4.98
CA PRO A 83 -36.13 1.79 5.20
C PRO A 83 -36.70 2.44 3.93
N LEU A 84 -38.03 2.44 3.76
CA LEU A 84 -38.69 3.06 2.61
C LEU A 84 -38.28 4.53 2.46
N GLU A 85 -38.15 5.23 3.59
CA GLU A 85 -37.75 6.64 3.70
C GLU A 85 -36.25 6.88 3.47
N CYS A 86 -35.43 5.82 3.34
CA CYS A 86 -33.99 5.96 3.10
C CYS A 86 -33.74 6.57 1.72
N THR A 87 -33.11 7.74 1.70
CA THR A 87 -32.76 8.45 0.46
C THR A 87 -31.65 7.72 -0.29
N GLU A 88 -31.58 7.94 -1.61
CA GLU A 88 -30.51 7.40 -2.45
C GLU A 88 -29.12 7.82 -1.97
N THR A 89 -28.97 9.11 -1.61
CA THR A 89 -27.79 9.67 -0.96
C THR A 89 -27.34 8.83 0.24
N ARG A 90 -28.25 8.50 1.15
CA ARG A 90 -27.93 7.74 2.37
C ARG A 90 -27.58 6.29 2.05
N MET A 91 -28.20 5.70 1.04
CA MET A 91 -27.87 4.34 0.60
C MET A 91 -26.44 4.29 0.04
N PHE A 92 -26.10 5.15 -0.92
CA PHE A 92 -24.75 5.16 -1.49
C PHE A 92 -23.69 5.51 -0.47
N GLN A 93 -23.96 6.43 0.47
CA GLN A 93 -23.08 6.68 1.61
C GLN A 93 -22.77 5.43 2.44
N LEU A 94 -23.81 4.66 2.80
CA LEU A 94 -23.62 3.43 3.57
C LEU A 94 -22.93 2.33 2.76
N LEU A 95 -23.21 2.26 1.46
CA LEU A 95 -22.60 1.29 0.55
C LEU A 95 -21.12 1.59 0.32
N SER A 96 -20.72 2.86 0.19
CA SER A 96 -19.32 3.28 0.06
C SER A 96 -18.46 2.77 1.22
N ARG A 97 -18.98 2.83 2.45
CA ARG A 97 -18.31 2.30 3.65
C ARG A 97 -18.17 0.77 3.69
N ALA A 98 -18.97 0.08 2.89
CA ALA A 98 -19.04 -1.38 2.86
C ALA A 98 -18.28 -1.98 1.67
N ILE A 99 -17.59 -1.16 0.87
CA ILE A 99 -16.70 -1.61 -0.19
C ILE A 99 -15.47 -2.24 0.48
N VAL A 100 -15.14 -3.45 0.02
CA VAL A 100 -13.93 -4.17 0.39
C VAL A 100 -13.19 -4.55 -0.90
N PRO A 101 -11.88 -4.83 -0.83
CA PRO A 101 -11.16 -5.42 -1.95
C PRO A 101 -11.72 -6.81 -2.29
N LEU A 102 -11.88 -7.09 -3.58
CA LEU A 102 -12.42 -8.33 -4.13
C LEU A 102 -11.52 -8.86 -5.25
N PRO A 103 -11.63 -10.17 -5.59
CA PRO A 103 -10.95 -10.70 -6.76
C PRO A 103 -11.36 -9.92 -8.01
N SER A 104 -10.38 -9.26 -8.65
CA SER A 104 -10.59 -8.37 -9.79
C SER A 104 -9.63 -8.66 -10.96
N GLY A 105 -8.61 -9.50 -10.75
CA GLY A 105 -7.71 -9.94 -11.79
C GLY A 105 -6.88 -11.14 -11.35
N MET A 106 -6.10 -11.67 -12.28
CA MET A 106 -5.25 -12.86 -12.13
C MET A 106 -3.79 -12.43 -11.97
N ASP A 107 -3.15 -12.84 -10.87
CA ASP A 107 -1.78 -12.47 -10.52
C ASP A 107 -0.78 -13.43 -11.20
N ILE A 108 -0.29 -13.07 -12.38
CA ILE A 108 0.72 -13.86 -13.12
C ILE A 108 2.10 -13.79 -12.47
N GLY A 109 2.40 -12.70 -11.77
CA GLY A 109 3.65 -12.52 -11.04
C GLY A 109 3.81 -13.53 -9.92
N GLU A 110 2.72 -13.88 -9.26
CA GLU A 110 2.73 -14.89 -8.21
C GLU A 110 3.14 -16.27 -8.76
N THR A 111 2.71 -16.60 -9.97
CA THR A 111 3.18 -17.80 -10.67
C THR A 111 4.66 -17.69 -11.04
N GLN A 112 5.14 -16.50 -11.42
CA GLN A 112 6.55 -16.26 -11.75
C GLN A 112 7.47 -16.38 -10.52
N ARG A 113 7.00 -15.93 -9.36
CA ARG A 113 7.72 -16.03 -8.07
C ARG A 113 7.66 -17.43 -7.45
N SER A 114 6.79 -18.32 -7.95
CA SER A 114 6.60 -19.66 -7.39
C SER A 114 7.79 -20.59 -7.61
N LEU A 115 8.09 -21.41 -6.60
CA LEU A 115 9.18 -22.38 -6.62
C LEU A 115 9.10 -23.31 -7.84
N GLY A 116 10.19 -23.38 -8.62
CA GLY A 116 10.28 -24.20 -9.83
C GLY A 116 9.82 -23.52 -11.12
N TYR A 117 9.42 -22.24 -11.05
CA TYR A 117 9.13 -21.43 -12.23
C TYR A 117 10.33 -21.37 -13.18
N SER A 118 10.05 -21.25 -14.49
CA SER A 118 11.06 -21.16 -15.54
C SER A 118 10.47 -20.44 -16.75
N ASP A 119 11.13 -19.40 -17.25
CA ASP A 119 10.67 -18.65 -18.43
C ASP A 119 10.62 -19.50 -19.71
N THR A 120 11.28 -20.65 -19.71
CA THR A 120 11.26 -21.56 -20.87
C THR A 120 10.04 -22.48 -20.88
N HIS A 121 9.54 -22.84 -19.70
CA HIS A 121 8.53 -23.89 -19.52
C HIS A 121 7.23 -23.39 -18.90
N HIS A 122 7.30 -22.35 -18.07
CA HIS A 122 6.25 -21.84 -17.19
C HIS A 122 5.72 -20.45 -17.59
N ARG A 123 6.40 -19.72 -18.49
CA ARG A 123 6.06 -18.36 -18.91
C ARG A 123 4.59 -18.14 -19.28
N ILE A 124 3.97 -17.17 -18.61
CA ILE A 124 2.63 -16.67 -18.87
C ILE A 124 2.78 -15.21 -19.25
N VAL A 125 2.08 -14.80 -20.30
CA VAL A 125 2.15 -13.43 -20.82
C VAL A 125 0.78 -12.76 -20.76
N PRO A 126 0.72 -11.48 -20.38
CA PRO A 126 -0.49 -10.67 -20.54
C PRO A 126 -0.79 -10.45 -22.02
N LEU A 127 -2.06 -10.33 -22.38
CA LEU A 127 -2.50 -10.06 -23.76
C LEU A 127 -3.31 -8.76 -23.90
N GLU A 128 -3.44 -8.00 -22.83
CA GLU A 128 -4.11 -6.69 -22.85
C GLU A 128 -3.17 -5.63 -23.43
N LYS A 129 -3.66 -4.82 -24.39
CA LYS A 129 -2.90 -3.68 -24.93
C LYS A 129 -3.10 -2.47 -24.03
N LYS A 130 -2.02 -1.92 -23.48
CA LYS A 130 -2.02 -0.61 -22.81
C LYS A 130 -1.48 0.49 -23.72
N ASN A 131 -2.06 1.68 -23.60
CA ASN A 131 -1.52 2.91 -24.16
C ASN A 131 -0.60 3.53 -23.13
N GLY A 132 0.73 3.39 -23.30
CA GLY A 132 1.73 3.89 -22.35
C GLY A 132 1.86 3.00 -21.10
N ASP A 133 3.07 2.96 -20.55
CA ASP A 133 3.56 2.12 -19.44
C ASP A 133 3.69 0.62 -19.73
N GLU A 134 4.91 0.21 -20.08
CA GLU A 134 5.36 -1.19 -20.12
C GLU A 134 5.75 -1.73 -18.73
N ASP A 135 5.62 -0.95 -17.65
CA ASP A 135 6.01 -1.41 -16.31
C ASP A 135 4.88 -2.14 -15.55
N ASN A 136 5.06 -3.46 -15.52
CA ASN A 136 4.88 -4.32 -14.35
C ASN A 136 3.52 -4.32 -13.63
N ASN A 137 2.42 -4.58 -14.35
CA ASN A 137 1.18 -5.00 -13.69
C ASN A 137 1.00 -6.53 -13.81
N ASP A 138 1.41 -7.23 -12.76
CA ASP A 138 1.26 -8.68 -12.61
C ASP A 138 -0.20 -9.13 -12.54
N VAL A 139 -1.16 -8.21 -12.36
CA VAL A 139 -2.59 -8.52 -12.26
C VAL A 139 -3.30 -8.24 -13.58
N VAL A 140 -3.83 -9.28 -14.21
CA VAL A 140 -4.36 -9.24 -15.59
C VAL A 140 -5.70 -9.97 -15.69
N THR A 141 -6.55 -9.63 -16.66
CA THR A 141 -7.76 -10.40 -16.97
C THR A 141 -7.59 -11.30 -18.18
N THR A 142 -6.66 -10.99 -19.09
CA THR A 142 -6.41 -11.75 -20.31
C THR A 142 -4.94 -12.16 -20.42
N PHE A 143 -4.68 -13.46 -20.52
CA PHE A 143 -3.32 -14.01 -20.57
C PHE A 143 -3.26 -15.32 -21.36
N ALA A 144 -2.05 -15.71 -21.74
CA ALA A 144 -1.77 -16.97 -22.41
C ALA A 144 -0.42 -17.56 -22.00
N PHE A 145 -0.23 -18.84 -22.33
CA PHE A 145 1.05 -19.53 -22.20
C PHE A 145 1.97 -19.23 -23.39
N ASP A 146 3.22 -18.80 -23.14
CA ASP A 146 4.22 -18.46 -24.17
C ASP A 146 5.55 -19.24 -24.05
N GLY A 147 5.54 -20.38 -23.37
CA GLY A 147 6.75 -21.22 -23.28
C GLY A 147 6.88 -22.18 -24.45
N LYS A 148 8.09 -22.73 -24.58
CA LYS A 148 8.50 -23.53 -25.75
C LYS A 148 8.01 -24.99 -25.71
N ARG A 149 7.54 -25.50 -24.56
CA ARG A 149 7.23 -26.92 -24.32
C ARG A 149 6.05 -27.14 -23.37
N PHE A 150 5.10 -28.01 -23.76
CA PHE A 150 4.01 -28.50 -22.91
C PHE A 150 4.46 -29.52 -21.85
N GLY A 151 3.66 -29.67 -20.79
CA GLY A 151 3.74 -30.77 -19.84
C GLY A 151 4.51 -30.48 -18.55
N ASN A 152 4.65 -29.21 -18.15
CA ASN A 152 5.19 -28.84 -16.85
C ASN A 152 4.18 -28.21 -15.89
N ASP A 153 2.91 -28.06 -16.31
CA ASP A 153 1.77 -27.62 -15.50
C ASP A 153 1.95 -26.26 -14.79
N ARG A 154 0.95 -25.38 -14.88
CA ARG A 154 0.94 -24.13 -14.12
C ARG A 154 -0.48 -23.75 -13.77
N SER A 155 -0.57 -22.90 -12.77
CA SER A 155 -1.80 -22.23 -12.40
C SER A 155 -1.52 -20.74 -12.22
N VAL A 156 -2.50 -19.91 -12.53
CA VAL A 156 -2.58 -18.51 -12.12
C VAL A 156 -3.71 -18.42 -11.12
N ARG A 157 -3.50 -17.76 -9.99
CA ARG A 157 -4.55 -17.47 -9.02
C ARG A 157 -4.93 -15.99 -9.07
N ALA A 158 -6.13 -15.66 -8.62
CA ALA A 158 -6.53 -14.26 -8.49
C ALA A 158 -5.66 -13.52 -7.46
N ASN A 159 -5.60 -12.20 -7.61
CA ASN A 159 -4.96 -11.29 -6.66
C ASN A 159 -5.53 -11.41 -5.23
N LEU A 160 -6.81 -11.74 -5.09
CA LEU A 160 -7.50 -11.86 -3.81
C LEU A 160 -8.39 -13.11 -3.74
N PRO A 161 -8.71 -13.61 -2.52
CA PRO A 161 -9.67 -14.69 -2.34
C PRO A 161 -11.11 -14.18 -2.33
N PHE A 162 -12.08 -15.08 -2.52
CA PHE A 162 -13.48 -14.73 -2.25
C PHE A 162 -13.71 -14.52 -0.75
N PRO A 163 -14.31 -13.38 -0.31
CA PRO A 163 -14.59 -13.14 1.09
C PRO A 163 -15.41 -14.26 1.74
N SER A 164 -15.10 -14.59 2.99
CA SER A 164 -15.83 -15.57 3.80
C SER A 164 -17.10 -14.98 4.44
N THR A 165 -17.17 -13.66 4.54
CA THR A 165 -18.29 -12.88 5.09
C THR A 165 -19.13 -12.24 3.99
N PHE A 166 -20.23 -11.57 4.37
CA PHE A 166 -21.04 -10.80 3.42
C PHE A 166 -20.30 -9.54 2.97
N TYR A 167 -20.35 -9.24 1.68
CA TYR A 167 -19.71 -8.07 1.07
C TYR A 167 -20.62 -7.45 0.00
N ILE A 168 -20.32 -6.20 -0.37
CA ILE A 168 -20.94 -5.52 -1.52
C ILE A 168 -20.27 -5.99 -2.79
N ALA A 169 -21.05 -6.46 -3.76
CA ALA A 169 -20.56 -6.86 -5.07
C ALA A 169 -21.15 -5.95 -6.15
N VAL A 170 -20.34 -5.60 -7.14
CA VAL A 170 -20.75 -4.86 -8.33
C VAL A 170 -20.40 -5.70 -9.55
N PHE A 171 -21.34 -5.81 -10.48
CA PHE A 171 -21.12 -6.53 -11.73
C PHE A 171 -21.89 -5.86 -12.87
N LYS A 172 -21.32 -5.91 -14.07
CA LYS A 172 -21.90 -5.38 -15.29
C LYS A 172 -23.04 -6.29 -15.77
N ARG A 173 -24.16 -5.70 -16.17
CA ARG A 173 -25.36 -6.40 -16.62
C ARG A 173 -25.95 -5.70 -17.85
N ARG A 174 -26.55 -6.48 -18.76
CA ARG A 174 -27.34 -5.97 -19.89
C ARG A 174 -28.74 -5.56 -19.43
N VAL A 175 -29.20 -4.36 -19.82
CA VAL A 175 -30.58 -3.94 -19.57
C VAL A 175 -31.50 -4.60 -20.61
N GLN A 176 -32.39 -5.48 -20.16
CA GLN A 176 -33.47 -6.03 -20.98
C GLN A 176 -34.68 -5.11 -20.90
N ASP A 177 -34.60 -3.89 -21.45
CA ASP A 177 -35.76 -3.03 -21.72
C ASP A 177 -35.33 -1.85 -22.60
N ALA A 178 -35.48 -2.01 -23.91
CA ALA A 178 -35.65 -0.87 -24.80
C ALA A 178 -36.88 -1.16 -25.68
N SER A 179 -37.86 -0.27 -25.60
CA SER A 179 -38.88 -0.11 -26.64
C SER A 179 -38.25 -0.25 -28.03
N PRO A 180 -38.96 -0.80 -29.04
CA PRO A 180 -38.41 -1.21 -30.35
C PRO A 180 -37.88 -0.07 -31.25
N GLN A 181 -37.53 1.11 -30.70
CA GLN A 181 -37.02 2.27 -31.43
C GLN A 181 -35.62 2.76 -31.01
N LYS A 182 -34.87 2.04 -30.15
CA LYS A 182 -33.43 2.33 -29.94
C LYS A 182 -32.61 1.04 -29.81
N GLU A 183 -32.05 0.59 -30.94
CA GLU A 183 -30.97 -0.39 -30.97
C GLU A 183 -29.66 0.25 -30.45
N SER A 184 -29.55 0.35 -29.13
CA SER A 184 -28.27 0.54 -28.45
C SER A 184 -28.39 -0.18 -27.12
N SER A 185 -27.75 -1.35 -27.01
CA SER A 185 -27.75 -2.15 -25.78
C SER A 185 -27.13 -1.34 -24.64
N SER A 186 -27.96 -0.79 -23.73
CA SER A 186 -27.47 -0.13 -22.53
C SER A 186 -27.03 -1.16 -21.49
N PHE A 187 -25.89 -0.93 -20.86
CA PHE A 187 -25.38 -1.72 -19.73
C PHE A 187 -25.53 -0.92 -18.44
N VAL A 188 -25.72 -1.63 -17.33
CA VAL A 188 -25.72 -1.08 -15.98
C VAL A 188 -24.79 -1.88 -15.09
N TYR A 189 -24.23 -1.24 -14.08
CA TYR A 189 -23.47 -1.88 -13.02
C TYR A 189 -24.40 -2.11 -11.84
N GLN A 190 -24.75 -3.36 -11.60
CA GLN A 190 -25.68 -3.74 -10.55
C GLN A 190 -24.94 -3.93 -9.24
N ILE A 191 -25.37 -3.19 -8.20
CA ILE A 191 -24.83 -3.26 -6.83
C ILE A 191 -25.70 -4.22 -6.02
N GLY A 192 -25.08 -5.26 -5.46
CA GLY A 192 -25.73 -6.25 -4.60
C GLY A 192 -24.93 -6.51 -3.33
N ALA A 193 -25.50 -7.32 -2.43
CA ALA A 193 -24.83 -7.84 -1.24
C ALA A 193 -24.85 -9.37 -1.28
N THR A 194 -23.72 -10.02 -1.04
CA THR A 194 -23.55 -11.47 -1.19
C THR A 194 -22.48 -12.01 -0.24
N ALA A 195 -22.58 -13.29 0.13
CA ALA A 195 -21.50 -14.06 0.77
C ALA A 195 -21.01 -15.20 -0.16
N SER A 196 -21.32 -15.07 -1.44
CA SER A 196 -20.99 -16.03 -2.50
C SER A 196 -20.12 -15.34 -3.54
N GLY A 197 -19.21 -16.08 -4.17
CA GLY A 197 -18.32 -15.60 -5.22
C GLY A 197 -18.52 -16.39 -6.51
N TYR A 198 -18.26 -15.77 -7.65
CA TYR A 198 -18.31 -16.40 -8.97
C TYR A 198 -17.35 -15.67 -9.91
N PHE A 199 -16.68 -16.43 -10.76
CA PHE A 199 -15.90 -15.94 -11.88
C PHE A 199 -16.04 -16.92 -13.06
N GLU A 200 -15.80 -16.45 -14.27
CA GLU A 200 -15.78 -17.32 -15.44
C GLU A 200 -14.64 -17.00 -16.39
N ILE A 201 -14.22 -18.01 -17.12
CA ILE A 201 -13.21 -17.90 -18.16
C ILE A 201 -13.84 -18.10 -19.53
N SER A 202 -13.41 -17.31 -20.50
CA SER A 202 -13.64 -17.55 -21.92
C SER A 202 -12.32 -17.95 -22.57
N ILE A 203 -12.37 -19.00 -23.38
CA ILE A 203 -11.18 -19.59 -24.01
C ILE A 203 -11.26 -19.31 -25.51
N SER A 204 -10.21 -18.76 -26.09
CA SER A 204 -10.12 -18.47 -27.52
C SER A 204 -8.84 -19.01 -28.13
N ASP A 205 -8.81 -19.08 -29.46
CA ASP A 205 -7.59 -19.41 -30.21
C ASP A 205 -6.39 -18.55 -29.76
N PRO A 206 -5.17 -19.11 -29.77
CA PRO A 206 -3.95 -18.38 -29.42
C PRO A 206 -3.71 -17.20 -30.37
N VAL A 207 -3.38 -16.02 -29.79
CA VAL A 207 -3.01 -14.81 -30.55
C VAL A 207 -1.76 -15.04 -31.43
N SER A 208 -0.82 -15.86 -30.96
CA SER A 208 0.30 -16.38 -31.73
C SER A 208 0.56 -17.83 -31.33
N ARG A 209 0.70 -18.74 -32.30
CA ARG A 209 1.16 -20.11 -32.02
C ARG A 209 2.68 -20.06 -31.85
N PRO A 210 3.25 -20.47 -30.70
CA PRO A 210 4.69 -20.69 -30.64
C PRO A 210 5.13 -21.73 -31.70
N SER A 211 6.43 -21.82 -31.98
CA SER A 211 7.05 -22.71 -33.00
C SER A 211 6.42 -24.12 -33.13
N PRO A 212 6.49 -24.81 -34.29
CA PRO A 212 5.76 -26.05 -34.58
C PRO A 212 5.80 -27.05 -33.42
N HIS A 213 4.63 -27.21 -32.81
CA HIS A 213 4.45 -27.91 -31.54
C HIS A 213 4.45 -29.42 -31.71
N THR A 214 5.26 -30.12 -30.91
CA THR A 214 5.14 -31.57 -30.72
C THR A 214 4.57 -31.85 -29.33
N PRO A 215 3.40 -32.49 -29.20
CA PRO A 215 2.88 -32.96 -27.92
C PRO A 215 3.91 -33.87 -27.25
N ARG A 216 4.31 -33.58 -26.01
CA ARG A 216 5.19 -34.47 -25.26
C ARG A 216 4.36 -35.69 -24.82
N ASN A 217 4.74 -36.88 -25.26
CA ASN A 217 4.14 -38.15 -24.85
C ASN A 217 2.61 -38.29 -25.11
N GLY A 218 2.07 -37.63 -26.13
CA GLY A 218 0.64 -37.74 -26.46
C GLY A 218 -0.32 -37.16 -25.41
N ARG A 219 0.17 -36.29 -24.50
CA ARG A 219 -0.71 -35.51 -23.62
C ARG A 219 -1.56 -34.54 -24.44
N MET A 220 -2.85 -34.48 -24.13
CA MET A 220 -3.79 -33.51 -24.70
C MET A 220 -3.60 -32.16 -24.02
N GLU A 221 -3.76 -31.08 -24.79
CA GLU A 221 -3.86 -29.71 -24.26
C GLU A 221 -4.97 -29.63 -23.21
N MET A 222 -4.74 -28.87 -22.15
CA MET A 222 -5.64 -28.82 -21.02
C MET A 222 -5.71 -27.43 -20.40
N THR A 223 -6.94 -26.96 -20.20
CA THR A 223 -7.25 -25.81 -19.36
C THR A 223 -8.11 -26.29 -18.19
N ALA A 224 -7.85 -25.78 -17.00
CA ALA A 224 -8.66 -26.05 -15.82
C ALA A 224 -9.12 -24.75 -15.15
N ILE A 225 -10.29 -24.79 -14.52
CA ILE A 225 -10.80 -23.69 -13.68
C ILE A 225 -11.13 -24.23 -12.29
N GLY A 226 -10.85 -23.47 -11.24
CA GLY A 226 -11.00 -23.98 -9.89
C GLY A 226 -10.85 -22.97 -8.76
N LEU A 227 -10.82 -23.52 -7.54
CA LEU A 227 -10.53 -22.79 -6.31
C LEU A 227 -9.35 -23.43 -5.59
N VAL A 228 -8.41 -22.60 -5.14
CA VAL A 228 -7.18 -23.01 -4.47
C VAL A 228 -6.93 -22.17 -3.20
N PRO A 229 -6.24 -22.70 -2.17
CA PRO A 229 -5.77 -21.93 -1.03
C PRO A 229 -4.56 -21.07 -1.37
N SER A 230 -4.22 -20.12 -0.50
CA SER A 230 -3.06 -19.23 -0.66
C SER A 230 -1.73 -19.98 -0.82
N ASN A 231 -1.57 -21.11 -0.14
CA ASN A 231 -0.35 -21.95 -0.18
C ASN A 231 -0.34 -22.97 -1.34
N PHE A 232 -1.25 -22.85 -2.31
CA PHE A 232 -1.29 -23.78 -3.44
C PHE A 232 -0.07 -23.59 -4.36
N PRO A 233 0.65 -24.67 -4.70
CA PRO A 233 1.79 -24.60 -5.63
C PRO A 233 1.32 -24.23 -7.04
N LEU A 234 1.70 -23.06 -7.54
CA LEU A 234 1.28 -22.57 -8.87
C LEU A 234 2.09 -23.14 -10.04
N VAL A 235 3.21 -23.82 -9.77
CA VAL A 235 4.04 -24.48 -10.77
C VAL A 235 4.02 -25.99 -10.55
N GLY A 236 3.92 -26.77 -11.64
CA GLY A 236 3.87 -28.23 -11.58
C GLY A 236 2.53 -28.81 -11.11
N LYS A 237 1.52 -27.97 -10.87
CA LYS A 237 0.20 -28.39 -10.37
C LYS A 237 -0.93 -27.59 -11.03
N GLN A 238 -2.08 -28.26 -11.10
CA GLN A 238 -3.33 -27.77 -11.67
C GLN A 238 -4.40 -27.74 -10.57
N PRO A 239 -5.40 -26.84 -10.63
CA PRO A 239 -6.46 -26.79 -9.64
C PRO A 239 -7.11 -28.17 -9.45
N GLY A 240 -7.28 -28.61 -8.20
CA GLY A 240 -7.83 -29.93 -7.87
C GLY A 240 -6.80 -31.06 -7.69
N TRP A 241 -5.51 -30.86 -7.99
CA TRP A 241 -4.47 -31.90 -7.84
C TRP A 241 -3.81 -31.98 -6.46
N THR A 242 -3.92 -30.92 -5.64
CA THR A 242 -3.33 -30.84 -4.29
C THR A 242 -4.43 -30.64 -3.24
N ILE A 243 -4.28 -31.20 -2.04
CA ILE A 243 -5.24 -31.02 -0.94
C ILE A 243 -4.90 -29.72 -0.18
N PRO A 244 -5.87 -28.83 0.12
CA PRO A 244 -7.24 -28.80 -0.40
C PRO A 244 -7.34 -27.98 -1.69
N SER A 245 -8.00 -28.47 -2.75
CA SER A 245 -8.31 -27.66 -3.94
C SER A 245 -9.41 -28.31 -4.79
N PHE A 246 -10.04 -27.53 -5.65
CA PHE A 246 -11.06 -27.96 -6.59
C PHE A 246 -10.69 -27.52 -8.01
N GLY A 247 -10.90 -28.37 -9.01
CA GLY A 247 -10.71 -28.00 -10.41
C GLY A 247 -11.57 -28.81 -11.36
N TYR A 248 -12.16 -28.14 -12.33
CA TYR A 248 -12.88 -28.71 -13.47
C TYR A 248 -11.98 -28.62 -14.70
N HIS A 249 -11.67 -29.76 -15.32
CA HIS A 249 -10.62 -29.90 -16.34
C HIS A 249 -11.23 -30.13 -17.73
N GLY A 250 -10.78 -29.36 -18.72
CA GLY A 250 -11.36 -29.31 -20.07
C GLY A 250 -11.06 -30.54 -20.93
N ASP A 251 -9.88 -31.13 -20.77
CA ASP A 251 -9.41 -32.29 -21.56
C ASP A 251 -10.32 -33.52 -21.42
N ASN A 252 -10.92 -33.70 -20.26
CA ASN A 252 -11.65 -34.92 -19.92
C ASN A 252 -13.01 -34.68 -19.23
N GLY A 253 -13.37 -33.43 -18.92
CA GLY A 253 -14.64 -33.07 -18.30
C GLY A 253 -14.79 -33.56 -16.85
N LYS A 254 -13.68 -33.89 -16.18
CA LYS A 254 -13.68 -34.41 -14.81
C LYS A 254 -13.49 -33.29 -13.80
N LEU A 255 -14.04 -33.53 -12.62
CA LEU A 255 -13.75 -32.79 -11.42
C LEU A 255 -12.60 -33.48 -10.68
N TYR A 256 -11.56 -32.70 -10.43
CA TYR A 256 -10.50 -33.03 -9.49
C TYR A 256 -10.77 -32.26 -8.20
N SER A 257 -10.88 -32.99 -7.11
CA SER A 257 -11.01 -32.42 -5.79
C SER A 257 -10.29 -33.32 -4.83
N ALA A 258 -9.42 -32.71 -4.04
CA ALA A 258 -8.69 -33.41 -3.03
C ALA A 258 -9.21 -32.88 -1.68
N PHE A 259 -10.39 -33.38 -1.28
CA PHE A 259 -10.99 -33.11 0.03
C PHE A 259 -11.34 -34.46 0.69
N PRO A 260 -10.86 -34.75 1.90
CA PRO A 260 -11.21 -35.99 2.59
C PRO A 260 -12.64 -35.87 3.12
N LEU A 261 -13.63 -36.24 2.29
CA LEU A 261 -15.06 -36.27 2.63
C LEU A 261 -15.43 -37.29 3.74
N THR A 262 -14.43 -37.96 4.33
CA THR A 262 -14.59 -38.88 5.46
C THR A 262 -14.98 -38.17 6.77
N LEU A 263 -14.79 -36.86 6.89
CA LEU A 263 -15.16 -36.08 8.09
C LEU A 263 -16.65 -35.67 8.15
N ILE A 264 -17.41 -35.82 7.06
CA ILE A 264 -18.84 -35.41 6.97
C ILE A 264 -19.78 -36.50 6.44
N GLY A 265 -19.38 -37.77 6.52
CA GLY A 265 -20.27 -38.91 6.30
C GLY A 265 -20.70 -39.18 4.84
N VAL A 266 -20.02 -38.60 3.85
CA VAL A 266 -20.30 -38.83 2.43
C VAL A 266 -19.33 -39.89 1.88
N PRO A 267 -19.81 -40.98 1.24
CA PRO A 267 -18.93 -42.02 0.72
C PRO A 267 -17.97 -41.43 -0.32
N TYR A 268 -16.67 -41.75 -0.15
CA TYR A 268 -15.54 -41.34 -0.98
C TYR A 268 -15.91 -41.24 -2.46
N VAL A 269 -16.05 -40.01 -2.97
CA VAL A 269 -16.19 -39.78 -4.41
C VAL A 269 -14.83 -40.10 -5.00
N ARG A 270 -14.68 -41.31 -5.55
CA ARG A 270 -13.47 -41.66 -6.34
C ARG A 270 -13.27 -40.53 -7.34
N GLN A 271 -12.06 -39.95 -7.31
CA GLN A 271 -11.43 -39.27 -8.44
C GLN A 271 -11.76 -40.08 -9.72
N TRP A 272 -11.86 -39.44 -10.88
CA TRP A 272 -12.08 -40.07 -12.21
C TRP A 272 -13.51 -40.20 -12.77
N LYS A 273 -14.58 -39.71 -12.13
CA LYS A 273 -15.94 -39.77 -12.72
C LYS A 273 -16.28 -38.56 -13.61
N PRO A 274 -17.08 -38.73 -14.69
CA PRO A 274 -17.55 -37.61 -15.50
C PRO A 274 -18.32 -36.61 -14.63
N PHE A 275 -17.87 -35.36 -14.65
CA PHE A 275 -18.49 -34.28 -13.89
C PHE A 275 -19.34 -33.40 -14.79
N GLY A 276 -18.78 -33.00 -15.93
CA GLY A 276 -19.46 -32.20 -16.94
C GLY A 276 -18.94 -32.49 -18.34
N PRO A 277 -19.37 -31.69 -19.33
CA PRO A 277 -18.80 -31.70 -20.67
C PRO A 277 -17.28 -31.49 -20.65
N ARG A 278 -16.60 -31.90 -21.72
CA ARG A 278 -15.27 -31.35 -22.03
C ARG A 278 -15.43 -29.92 -22.50
N PHE A 279 -14.40 -29.09 -22.32
CA PHE A 279 -14.41 -27.70 -22.75
C PHE A 279 -13.05 -27.28 -23.31
N GLY A 280 -13.05 -26.27 -24.17
CA GLY A 280 -11.84 -25.71 -24.79
C GLY A 280 -12.15 -24.40 -25.49
N VAL A 281 -11.47 -24.12 -26.60
CA VAL A 281 -11.72 -22.94 -27.44
C VAL A 281 -13.22 -22.78 -27.74
N ASP A 282 -13.71 -21.53 -27.68
CA ASP A 282 -15.10 -21.08 -27.82
C ASP A 282 -16.04 -21.39 -26.64
N ASP A 283 -15.58 -22.11 -25.61
CA ASP A 283 -16.36 -22.32 -24.39
C ASP A 283 -16.15 -21.21 -23.35
N THR A 284 -17.22 -20.95 -22.60
CA THR A 284 -17.18 -20.14 -21.38
C THR A 284 -17.48 -21.04 -20.18
N VAL A 285 -16.57 -21.10 -19.22
CA VAL A 285 -16.68 -21.99 -18.06
C VAL A 285 -16.52 -21.19 -16.79
N GLY A 286 -17.44 -21.36 -15.84
CA GLY A 286 -17.41 -20.63 -14.58
C GLY A 286 -17.17 -21.52 -13.38
N CYS A 287 -16.66 -20.89 -12.32
CA CYS A 287 -16.47 -21.49 -11.01
C CYS A 287 -16.94 -20.51 -9.95
N GLY A 288 -17.62 -21.01 -8.94
CA GLY A 288 -18.09 -20.18 -7.85
C GLY A 288 -18.21 -20.92 -6.54
N ILE A 289 -18.30 -20.14 -5.47
CA ILE A 289 -18.49 -20.60 -4.10
C ILE A 289 -19.78 -19.98 -3.55
N ARG A 290 -20.66 -20.82 -3.03
CA ARG A 290 -21.95 -20.39 -2.49
C ARG A 290 -22.05 -20.76 -1.02
N ARG A 291 -22.32 -19.79 -0.16
CA ARG A 291 -22.71 -20.05 1.24
C ARG A 291 -24.16 -20.54 1.29
N ARG A 292 -24.50 -21.50 2.14
CA ARG A 292 -25.88 -21.96 2.32
C ARG A 292 -26.38 -21.50 3.68
N VAL A 293 -27.51 -20.77 3.69
CA VAL A 293 -28.01 -20.09 4.89
C VAL A 293 -28.54 -21.05 5.96
N GLN A 294 -28.99 -22.25 5.56
CA GLN A 294 -29.62 -23.19 6.50
C GLN A 294 -28.62 -23.87 7.45
N ASP A 295 -27.41 -24.15 6.98
CA ASP A 295 -26.37 -24.95 7.65
C ASP A 295 -25.02 -24.22 7.72
N ASP A 296 -24.95 -22.99 7.23
CA ASP A 296 -23.76 -22.15 7.14
C ASP A 296 -22.58 -22.75 6.34
N GLU A 297 -22.84 -23.77 5.52
CA GLU A 297 -21.81 -24.43 4.72
C GLU A 297 -21.51 -23.66 3.42
N ARG A 298 -20.23 -23.53 3.07
CA ARG A 298 -19.80 -23.10 1.74
C ARG A 298 -19.73 -24.30 0.80
N ARG A 299 -20.16 -24.07 -0.44
CA ARG A 299 -20.19 -25.10 -1.49
C ARG A 299 -19.72 -24.56 -2.83
N VAL A 300 -18.79 -25.25 -3.46
CA VAL A 300 -18.26 -24.96 -4.79
C VAL A 300 -19.21 -25.45 -5.87
N PHE A 301 -19.36 -24.71 -6.95
CA PHE A 301 -20.11 -25.10 -8.14
C PHE A 301 -19.40 -24.63 -9.41
N PHE A 302 -19.79 -25.21 -10.53
CA PHE A 302 -19.24 -24.88 -11.84
C PHE A 302 -20.36 -24.64 -12.86
N THR A 303 -20.06 -23.85 -13.89
CA THR A 303 -20.96 -23.56 -15.01
C THR A 303 -20.25 -23.83 -16.33
N HIS A 304 -21.01 -24.17 -17.36
CA HIS A 304 -20.54 -24.39 -18.71
C HIS A 304 -21.53 -23.73 -19.67
N ASN A 305 -21.06 -22.79 -20.49
CA ASN A 305 -21.84 -22.03 -21.46
C ASN A 305 -23.16 -21.48 -20.90
N GLY A 306 -23.09 -20.84 -19.73
CA GLY A 306 -24.24 -20.19 -19.07
C GLY A 306 -25.16 -21.14 -18.29
N SER A 307 -24.85 -22.43 -18.21
CA SER A 307 -25.64 -23.42 -17.46
C SER A 307 -24.84 -24.05 -16.32
N TYR A 308 -25.51 -24.33 -15.19
CA TYR A 308 -24.89 -25.09 -14.10
C TYR A 308 -24.45 -26.48 -14.58
N VAL A 309 -23.22 -26.87 -14.26
CA VAL A 309 -22.77 -28.25 -14.44
C VAL A 309 -23.40 -29.11 -13.36
N THR A 310 -24.05 -30.21 -13.77
CA THR A 310 -24.69 -31.13 -12.84
C THR A 310 -24.15 -32.54 -13.03
N SER A 311 -23.82 -33.21 -11.93
CA SER A 311 -23.39 -34.62 -11.96
C SER A 311 -24.25 -35.46 -11.02
N PRO A 312 -24.76 -36.62 -11.46
CA PRO A 312 -25.48 -37.57 -10.59
C PRO A 312 -24.57 -38.18 -9.52
N HIS A 313 -23.26 -37.92 -9.57
CA HIS A 313 -22.27 -38.44 -8.63
C HIS A 313 -21.95 -37.48 -7.47
N LEU A 314 -22.55 -36.29 -7.44
CA LEU A 314 -22.40 -35.32 -6.36
C LEU A 314 -23.59 -35.35 -5.39
N PRO A 315 -23.37 -35.02 -4.11
CA PRO A 315 -24.44 -34.94 -3.12
C PRO A 315 -25.48 -33.84 -3.44
N GLY A 316 -26.73 -34.02 -2.99
CA GLY A 316 -27.84 -33.08 -3.23
C GLY A 316 -28.41 -33.19 -4.66
N ALA A 317 -28.86 -32.06 -5.24
CA ALA A 317 -29.36 -32.00 -6.63
C ALA A 317 -28.24 -32.18 -7.70
N GLY A 318 -27.06 -32.67 -7.30
CA GLY A 318 -25.92 -32.88 -8.19
C GLY A 318 -25.19 -31.62 -8.63
N ARG A 319 -25.36 -30.48 -7.93
CA ARG A 319 -24.93 -29.14 -8.41
C ARG A 319 -23.75 -28.52 -7.68
N CYS A 320 -23.47 -28.91 -6.43
CA CYS A 320 -22.49 -28.23 -5.59
C CYS A 320 -21.69 -29.22 -4.75
N ILE A 321 -20.46 -28.85 -4.41
CA ILE A 321 -19.47 -29.66 -3.69
C ILE A 321 -19.19 -28.95 -2.36
N PRO A 322 -19.37 -29.60 -1.19
CA PRO A 322 -18.99 -29.00 0.09
C PRO A 322 -17.50 -28.64 0.12
N CYS A 323 -17.17 -27.50 0.71
CA CYS A 323 -15.79 -27.09 0.98
C CYS A 323 -15.66 -26.58 2.40
N ASP A 324 -14.43 -26.54 2.88
CA ASP A 324 -14.11 -26.01 4.20
C ASP A 324 -14.43 -24.50 4.26
N ASN A 325 -14.99 -24.09 5.39
CA ASN A 325 -15.31 -22.71 5.68
C ASN A 325 -14.09 -21.90 6.13
N ASP A 326 -13.07 -22.55 6.67
CA ASP A 326 -11.90 -21.92 7.31
C ASP A 326 -10.80 -21.53 6.30
N PHE A 327 -10.85 -22.05 5.07
CA PHE A 327 -9.88 -21.71 4.02
C PHE A 327 -10.28 -20.46 3.24
N GLU A 328 -9.28 -19.64 2.94
CA GLU A 328 -9.36 -18.61 1.91
C GLU A 328 -9.32 -19.27 0.53
N TRP A 329 -10.36 -19.06 -0.27
CA TRP A 329 -10.51 -19.69 -1.58
C TRP A 329 -10.24 -18.68 -2.69
N PHE A 330 -9.10 -18.84 -3.36
CA PHE A 330 -8.70 -18.06 -4.52
C PHE A 330 -9.26 -18.67 -5.81
N PRO A 331 -9.92 -17.87 -6.67
CA PRO A 331 -10.10 -18.20 -8.08
C PRO A 331 -8.78 -18.61 -8.72
N ALA A 332 -8.77 -19.71 -9.48
CA ALA A 332 -7.58 -20.17 -10.16
C ALA A 332 -7.88 -20.75 -11.54
N VAL A 333 -6.94 -20.54 -12.44
CA VAL A 333 -6.93 -21.08 -13.80
C VAL A 333 -5.65 -21.90 -13.98
N GLY A 334 -5.83 -23.16 -14.35
CA GLY A 334 -4.76 -24.06 -14.71
C GLY A 334 -4.52 -24.07 -16.21
N LEU A 335 -3.26 -24.04 -16.65
CA LEU A 335 -2.86 -24.02 -18.05
C LEU A 335 -1.87 -25.14 -18.37
N ASP A 336 -2.18 -25.92 -19.39
CA ASP A 336 -1.28 -26.76 -20.19
C ASP A 336 -1.78 -26.76 -21.65
N SER A 337 -2.20 -25.59 -22.13
CA SER A 337 -2.63 -25.30 -23.49
C SER A 337 -2.07 -23.94 -23.94
N PRO A 338 -1.93 -23.67 -25.25
CA PRO A 338 -1.49 -22.37 -25.76
C PRO A 338 -2.64 -21.35 -25.80
N ASP A 339 -3.85 -21.76 -25.42
CA ASP A 339 -5.07 -20.97 -25.61
C ASP A 339 -5.00 -19.64 -24.86
N THR A 340 -5.71 -18.66 -25.42
CA THR A 340 -5.90 -17.39 -24.74
C THR A 340 -7.05 -17.52 -23.76
N VAL A 341 -6.80 -17.14 -22.51
CA VAL A 341 -7.80 -17.15 -21.46
C VAL A 341 -8.13 -15.72 -21.06
N HIS A 342 -9.41 -15.38 -21.17
CA HIS A 342 -9.99 -14.16 -20.60
C HIS A 342 -10.80 -14.51 -19.35
N VAL A 343 -10.56 -13.82 -18.24
CA VAL A 343 -11.19 -14.06 -16.95
C VAL A 343 -12.08 -12.88 -16.58
N ASN A 344 -13.35 -13.18 -16.29
CA ASN A 344 -14.35 -12.21 -15.90
C ASN A 344 -14.78 -12.44 -14.43
N PHE A 345 -14.57 -11.44 -13.59
CA PHE A 345 -15.03 -11.34 -12.20
C PHE A 345 -16.32 -10.51 -12.04
N GLY A 346 -16.85 -9.96 -13.14
CA GLY A 346 -18.01 -9.08 -13.17
C GLY A 346 -17.76 -7.77 -13.91
N GLN A 347 -16.55 -7.56 -14.45
CA GLN A 347 -16.22 -6.45 -15.34
C GLN A 347 -17.08 -6.48 -16.60
N GLU A 348 -17.44 -7.68 -17.07
CA GLU A 348 -18.31 -7.91 -18.21
C GLU A 348 -19.57 -8.69 -17.80
N PRO A 349 -20.67 -8.60 -18.57
CA PRO A 349 -21.85 -9.42 -18.32
C PRO A 349 -21.50 -10.92 -18.38
N PHE A 350 -21.78 -11.62 -17.28
CA PHE A 350 -21.61 -13.06 -17.22
C PHE A 350 -22.51 -13.77 -18.23
N LYS A 351 -22.02 -14.87 -18.81
CA LYS A 351 -22.85 -15.77 -19.64
C LYS A 351 -23.90 -16.50 -18.79
N CYS A 352 -23.64 -16.66 -17.49
CA CYS A 352 -24.56 -17.29 -16.54
C CYS A 352 -25.28 -16.27 -15.64
N ASP A 353 -26.30 -15.57 -16.18
CA ASP A 353 -27.09 -14.57 -15.45
C ASP A 353 -27.83 -15.12 -14.20
N HIS A 354 -28.11 -16.43 -14.16
CA HIS A 354 -28.92 -17.06 -13.11
C HIS A 354 -28.17 -17.35 -11.80
N VAL A 355 -26.84 -17.37 -11.83
CA VAL A 355 -26.02 -17.63 -10.63
C VAL A 355 -26.25 -16.56 -9.57
N ILE A 356 -26.41 -15.31 -10.01
CA ILE A 356 -26.63 -14.14 -9.17
C ILE A 356 -28.12 -13.99 -8.79
N ALA A 357 -29.02 -14.42 -9.67
CA ALA A 357 -30.43 -14.49 -9.35
C ALA A 357 -30.70 -15.44 -8.16
N ASN A 358 -30.01 -16.56 -8.01
CA ASN A 358 -30.24 -17.50 -6.90
C ASN A 358 -29.65 -17.09 -5.53
N ALA A 359 -28.98 -15.93 -5.42
CA ALA A 359 -28.77 -15.23 -4.15
C ALA A 359 -30.08 -14.63 -3.56
N ARG A 360 -31.23 -14.88 -4.20
CA ARG A 360 -32.61 -14.52 -3.79
C ARG A 360 -33.02 -14.92 -2.37
N GLY A 361 -32.32 -15.83 -1.69
CA GLY A 361 -32.77 -16.42 -0.42
C GLY A 361 -32.02 -15.98 0.85
N GLN A 362 -30.92 -15.22 0.77
CA GLN A 362 -29.98 -15.05 1.88
C GLN A 362 -30.12 -13.75 2.68
N THR A 363 -30.80 -12.77 2.12
CA THR A 363 -30.91 -11.42 2.70
C THR A 363 -31.89 -11.30 3.87
N ARG A 364 -32.59 -12.37 4.28
CA ARG A 364 -33.61 -12.32 5.34
C ARG A 364 -33.08 -12.40 6.78
N SER A 365 -31.84 -12.83 7.05
CA SER A 365 -31.35 -13.05 8.44
C SER A 365 -30.33 -12.04 8.97
N TRP A 366 -29.94 -11.02 8.18
CA TRP A 366 -28.83 -10.11 8.55
C TRP A 366 -29.21 -9.04 9.60
N LEU A 367 -30.48 -8.69 9.77
CA LEU A 367 -30.89 -7.55 10.60
C LEU A 367 -31.10 -7.85 12.10
N GLY A 368 -30.58 -8.98 12.60
CA GLY A 368 -30.58 -9.27 14.03
C GLY A 368 -29.71 -8.32 14.86
N THR A 369 -28.63 -7.80 14.27
CA THR A 369 -27.51 -7.21 15.04
C THR A 369 -27.07 -5.81 14.59
N TYR A 370 -27.21 -5.43 13.30
CA TYR A 370 -26.74 -4.12 12.80
C TYR A 370 -27.83 -3.03 12.61
N CYS A 371 -29.10 -3.34 12.84
CA CYS A 371 -30.20 -2.35 12.83
C CYS A 371 -31.05 -2.37 14.11
N LYS A 372 -30.44 -2.65 15.27
CA LYS A 372 -31.09 -2.54 16.57
C LYS A 372 -30.55 -1.41 17.45
N THR A 373 -29.99 -0.38 16.84
CA THR A 373 -29.97 0.96 17.43
C THR A 373 -30.75 1.88 16.52
N PRO A 374 -32.04 2.12 16.80
CA PRO A 374 -32.64 3.36 16.36
C PRO A 374 -31.95 4.44 17.20
N THR A 375 -30.90 5.06 16.68
CA THR A 375 -30.56 6.40 17.15
C THR A 375 -31.73 7.28 16.73
N ARG A 376 -32.74 7.34 17.61
CA ARG A 376 -33.76 8.39 17.63
C ARG A 376 -33.04 9.71 17.85
N PHE A 377 -32.55 10.29 16.78
CA PHE A 377 -32.36 11.73 16.73
C PHE A 377 -33.63 12.32 16.09
N CYS A 378 -34.68 12.37 16.90
CA CYS A 378 -35.76 13.33 16.68
C CYS A 378 -35.17 14.72 16.97
N TRP A 379 -34.63 15.39 15.95
CA TRP A 379 -34.36 16.82 16.05
C TRP A 379 -35.61 17.58 15.62
N ASN A 380 -36.51 17.82 16.56
CA ASN A 380 -37.28 19.05 16.53
C ASN A 380 -36.33 20.16 16.99
N ALA A 381 -35.64 20.81 16.05
CA ALA A 381 -34.86 22.01 16.34
C ALA A 381 -34.69 22.84 15.06
N ILE A 382 -35.41 23.97 15.04
CA ILE A 382 -35.02 25.30 14.58
C ILE A 382 -33.93 25.36 13.51
N MET A 383 -34.29 25.96 12.37
CA MET A 383 -33.42 26.39 11.27
C MET A 383 -32.14 27.07 11.78
N ALA A 384 -31.02 26.36 11.71
CA ALA A 384 -29.67 26.91 11.80
C ALA A 384 -28.98 26.69 10.45
N THR A 385 -28.54 27.77 9.83
CA THR A 385 -27.87 27.78 8.51
C THR A 385 -26.35 27.67 8.69
N LEU A 386 -25.58 27.43 7.60
CA LEU A 386 -24.10 27.39 7.65
C LEU A 386 -23.46 28.68 8.23
N THR A 387 -24.27 29.72 8.40
CA THR A 387 -23.97 30.98 9.10
C THR A 387 -23.68 30.82 10.59
N ASP A 388 -23.98 29.65 11.18
CA ASP A 388 -23.81 29.39 12.62
C ASP A 388 -22.57 28.54 12.94
N LEU A 389 -21.78 28.14 11.93
CA LEU A 389 -20.46 27.55 12.14
C LEU A 389 -19.50 28.66 12.58
N GLY A 390 -19.25 28.76 13.88
CA GLY A 390 -18.22 29.65 14.41
C GLY A 390 -16.85 29.32 13.80
N ASP A 391 -16.00 30.33 13.65
CA ASP A 391 -14.67 30.17 13.03
C ASP A 391 -13.84 29.04 13.65
N GLU A 392 -14.08 28.74 14.94
CA GLU A 392 -13.47 27.62 15.66
C GLU A 392 -13.82 26.25 15.05
N LEU A 393 -15.09 26.01 14.70
CA LEU A 393 -15.51 24.73 14.14
C LEU A 393 -15.02 24.58 12.69
N LEU A 394 -14.98 25.68 11.93
CA LEU A 394 -14.39 25.69 10.59
C LEU A 394 -12.88 25.44 10.63
N ALA A 395 -12.17 26.02 11.59
CA ALA A 395 -10.75 25.73 11.81
C ALA A 395 -10.50 24.26 12.18
N HIS A 396 -11.37 23.65 13.00
CA HIS A 396 -11.29 22.21 13.27
C HIS A 396 -11.46 21.38 12.01
N ILE A 397 -12.42 21.72 11.12
CA ILE A 397 -12.59 21.01 9.84
C ILE A 397 -11.32 21.10 9.00
N LEU A 398 -10.77 22.31 8.82
CA LEU A 398 -9.56 22.53 8.03
C LEU A 398 -8.35 21.77 8.60
N ALA A 399 -8.24 21.67 9.92
CA ALA A 399 -7.17 20.91 10.58
C ALA A 399 -7.27 19.39 10.36
N LEU A 400 -8.43 18.88 9.91
CA LEU A 400 -8.64 17.46 9.56
C LEU A 400 -8.46 17.17 8.06
N SER A 401 -8.39 18.21 7.22
CA SER A 401 -8.30 18.11 5.77
C SER A 401 -6.86 17.88 5.28
N THR A 402 -6.70 17.50 4.00
CA THR A 402 -5.37 17.44 3.39
C THR A 402 -4.81 18.85 3.10
N PRO A 403 -3.48 19.01 2.96
CA PRO A 403 -2.89 20.31 2.59
C PRO A 403 -3.57 20.95 1.37
N ARG A 404 -3.80 20.15 0.31
CA ARG A 404 -4.40 20.62 -0.95
C ARG A 404 -5.87 21.04 -0.79
N ASP A 405 -6.63 20.39 0.08
CA ASP A 405 -8.02 20.77 0.33
C ASP A 405 -8.10 22.12 1.06
N VAL A 406 -7.19 22.36 2.00
CA VAL A 406 -7.09 23.67 2.67
C VAL A 406 -6.67 24.75 1.69
N GLU A 407 -5.73 24.48 0.78
CA GLU A 407 -5.37 25.43 -0.29
C GLU A 407 -6.51 25.67 -1.26
N SER A 408 -7.22 24.61 -1.67
CA SER A 408 -8.40 24.75 -2.52
C SER A 408 -9.48 25.61 -1.85
N LEU A 409 -9.65 25.46 -0.53
CA LEU A 409 -10.57 26.26 0.26
C LEU A 409 -10.10 27.71 0.48
N THR A 410 -8.81 27.97 0.60
CA THR A 410 -8.30 29.36 0.66
C THR A 410 -8.43 30.06 -0.68
N VAL A 411 -8.26 29.34 -1.80
CA VAL A 411 -8.54 29.87 -3.15
C VAL A 411 -10.04 30.11 -3.35
N ALA A 412 -10.88 29.17 -2.91
CA ALA A 412 -12.33 29.23 -3.10
C ALA A 412 -13.04 30.19 -2.12
N SER A 413 -12.44 30.50 -0.97
CA SER A 413 -13.08 31.29 0.09
C SER A 413 -12.15 32.35 0.67
N TYR A 414 -12.50 33.60 0.38
CA TYR A 414 -11.85 34.79 0.94
C TYR A 414 -11.90 34.83 2.47
N VAL A 415 -12.99 34.36 3.09
CA VAL A 415 -13.12 34.29 4.56
C VAL A 415 -12.18 33.25 5.14
N VAL A 416 -12.05 32.09 4.50
CA VAL A 416 -11.09 31.06 4.95
C VAL A 416 -9.66 31.59 4.83
N ALA A 417 -9.32 32.21 3.70
CA ALA A 417 -7.99 32.75 3.44
C ALA A 417 -7.60 33.93 4.34
N ARG A 418 -8.54 34.85 4.63
CA ARG A 418 -8.24 36.09 5.38
C ARG A 418 -8.55 35.99 6.86
N ASP A 419 -9.64 35.34 7.23
CA ASP A 419 -10.21 35.44 8.57
C ASP A 419 -10.03 34.14 9.38
N VAL A 420 -9.99 32.97 8.74
CA VAL A 420 -9.88 31.67 9.45
C VAL A 420 -8.44 31.19 9.52
N VAL A 421 -7.77 30.92 8.40
CA VAL A 421 -6.40 30.37 8.40
C VAL A 421 -5.43 31.28 9.17
N PRO A 422 -5.44 32.61 9.02
CA PRO A 422 -4.57 33.49 9.81
C PRO A 422 -4.91 33.55 11.30
N ARG A 423 -6.19 33.31 11.67
CA ARG A 423 -6.68 33.37 13.06
C ARG A 423 -6.39 32.09 13.84
N PHE A 424 -6.30 30.93 13.16
CA PHE A 424 -6.06 29.63 13.77
C PHE A 424 -4.73 29.03 13.30
N PRO A 425 -3.60 29.48 13.87
CA PRO A 425 -2.27 29.08 13.41
C PRO A 425 -1.99 27.57 13.56
N THR A 426 -2.76 26.87 14.40
CA THR A 426 -2.66 25.43 14.68
C THR A 426 -3.15 24.53 13.54
N ILE A 427 -3.88 25.07 12.54
CA ILE A 427 -4.38 24.28 11.41
C ILE A 427 -3.23 23.57 10.71
N TRP A 428 -2.24 24.31 10.23
CA TRP A 428 -1.11 23.76 9.49
C TRP A 428 -0.21 22.88 10.32
N LYS A 429 -0.03 23.20 11.62
CA LYS A 429 0.68 22.35 12.57
C LYS A 429 -0.01 20.98 12.73
N THR A 430 -1.33 20.97 12.80
CA THR A 430 -2.13 19.73 12.89
C THR A 430 -2.06 18.92 11.60
N ILE A 431 -2.13 19.58 10.45
CA ILE A 431 -2.00 18.93 9.13
C ILE A 431 -0.60 18.32 8.96
N PHE A 432 0.45 19.05 9.35
CA PHE A 432 1.82 18.54 9.37
C PHE A 432 1.92 17.25 10.19
N LEU A 433 1.46 17.29 11.45
CA LEU A 433 1.49 16.12 12.34
C LEU A 433 0.80 14.90 11.70
N ARG A 434 -0.43 15.09 11.24
CA ARG A 434 -1.21 13.99 10.64
C ARG A 434 -0.57 13.42 9.38
N ARG A 435 -0.03 14.29 8.53
CA ARG A 435 0.61 13.86 7.29
C ARG A 435 1.92 13.14 7.57
N TRP A 436 2.70 13.60 8.55
CA TRP A 436 3.87 12.89 9.03
C TRP A 436 3.49 11.49 9.52
N GLU A 437 2.54 11.38 10.45
CA GLU A 437 2.10 10.10 11.01
C GLU A 437 1.52 9.14 9.97
N ALA A 438 0.88 9.67 8.92
CA ALA A 438 0.32 8.86 7.85
C ALA A 438 1.37 8.27 6.90
N LEU A 439 2.52 8.91 6.74
CA LEU A 439 3.57 8.51 5.79
C LEU A 439 4.77 7.85 6.47
N ASN A 440 5.05 8.23 7.72
CA ASN A 440 6.28 7.89 8.43
C ASN A 440 5.97 7.12 9.72
N PHE A 441 6.06 7.77 10.89
CA PHE A 441 5.82 7.14 12.18
C PHE A 441 5.02 8.05 13.14
N PRO A 442 4.33 7.47 14.15
CA PRO A 442 3.60 8.22 15.16
C PRO A 442 4.47 9.21 15.93
N LEU A 443 3.99 10.44 16.12
CA LEU A 443 4.64 11.45 16.96
C LEU A 443 3.98 11.44 18.34
N ASP A 444 4.20 10.35 19.08
CA ASP A 444 3.45 10.05 20.31
C ASP A 444 3.44 11.22 21.30
N GLY A 445 2.23 11.60 21.71
CA GLY A 445 1.99 12.73 22.61
C GLY A 445 1.94 14.09 21.93
N ALA A 446 2.45 14.28 20.70
CA ALA A 446 2.51 15.60 20.06
C ALA A 446 1.12 16.21 19.81
N ALA A 447 0.16 15.43 19.32
CA ALA A 447 -1.21 15.88 19.10
C ALA A 447 -2.01 16.11 20.40
N GLN A 448 -1.61 15.47 21.50
CA GLN A 448 -2.31 15.49 22.79
C GLN A 448 -1.64 16.44 23.80
N GLY A 449 -0.59 17.15 23.40
CA GLY A 449 0.19 18.04 24.26
C GLY A 449 1.13 17.32 25.23
N GLY A 450 1.36 16.02 25.05
CA GLY A 450 2.34 15.22 25.79
C GLY A 450 3.75 15.26 25.21
N ALA A 451 3.94 15.84 24.03
CA ALA A 451 5.23 16.17 23.43
C ALA A 451 5.13 17.49 22.67
N MET A 452 6.24 18.23 22.56
CA MET A 452 6.28 19.47 21.79
C MET A 452 6.76 19.21 20.36
N LEU A 453 6.26 20.01 19.42
CA LEU A 453 6.76 20.06 18.05
C LEU A 453 7.44 21.41 17.82
N GLN A 454 8.73 21.39 17.52
CA GLN A 454 9.58 22.56 17.38
C GLN A 454 10.32 22.53 16.03
N ILE A 455 10.31 23.65 15.30
CA ILE A 455 11.14 23.81 14.10
C ILE A 455 12.57 24.07 14.53
N ASP A 456 13.52 23.35 13.93
CA ASP A 456 14.94 23.50 14.19
C ASP A 456 15.45 24.91 13.86
N THR A 457 16.40 25.44 14.63
CA THR A 457 16.92 26.80 14.44
C THR A 457 17.61 27.02 13.10
N ASN A 458 18.29 26.01 12.54
CA ASN A 458 18.94 26.13 11.23
C ASN A 458 17.90 26.21 10.12
N LEU A 459 16.88 25.34 10.17
CA LEU A 459 15.74 25.42 9.26
C LEU A 459 14.96 26.73 9.45
N ASP A 460 14.76 27.18 10.69
CA ASP A 460 14.05 28.43 10.98
C ASP A 460 14.71 29.65 10.35
N ALA A 461 16.06 29.67 10.38
CA ALA A 461 16.88 30.72 9.79
C ALA A 461 16.82 30.78 8.26
N LEU A 462 16.39 29.70 7.58
CA LEU A 462 16.16 29.71 6.13
C LEU A 462 14.88 30.45 5.73
N PHE A 463 13.93 30.62 6.67
CA PHE A 463 12.71 31.37 6.39
C PHE A 463 12.93 32.88 6.58
N PRO A 464 12.26 33.73 5.77
CA PRO A 464 12.23 35.16 6.03
C PRO A 464 11.72 35.46 7.45
N SER A 465 12.26 36.49 8.10
CA SER A 465 11.84 36.90 9.45
C SER A 465 10.35 37.27 9.56
N SER A 466 9.70 37.57 8.43
CA SER A 466 8.26 37.82 8.33
C SER A 466 7.40 36.55 8.23
N CYS A 467 8.01 35.37 8.07
CA CYS A 467 7.32 34.09 7.91
C CYS A 467 6.78 33.60 9.25
N THR A 468 5.46 33.45 9.36
CA THR A 468 4.81 32.96 10.58
C THR A 468 5.02 31.45 10.77
N GLU A 469 5.00 30.97 12.01
CA GLU A 469 5.10 29.53 12.32
C GLU A 469 4.05 28.70 11.54
N SER A 470 2.82 29.20 11.45
CA SER A 470 1.76 28.54 10.67
C SER A 470 2.12 28.42 9.19
N ARG A 471 2.75 29.44 8.60
CA ARG A 471 3.22 29.41 7.22
C ARG A 471 4.41 28.46 7.03
N LYS A 472 5.31 28.35 8.01
CA LYS A 472 6.41 27.38 8.02
C LYS A 472 5.85 25.96 8.00
N PHE A 473 4.90 25.63 8.88
CA PHE A 473 4.24 24.32 8.88
C PHE A 473 3.40 24.06 7.62
N GLN A 474 2.81 25.09 7.01
CA GLN A 474 2.15 24.93 5.71
C GLN A 474 3.15 24.41 4.68
N LEU A 475 4.26 25.11 4.50
CA LEU A 475 5.30 24.72 3.53
C LEU A 475 5.83 23.32 3.84
N LEU A 476 6.20 23.07 5.09
CA LEU A 476 6.73 21.77 5.50
C LEU A 476 5.73 20.64 5.28
N ALA A 477 4.43 20.85 5.51
CA ALA A 477 3.41 19.84 5.25
C ALA A 477 3.35 19.43 3.77
N HIS A 478 3.63 20.33 2.83
CA HIS A 478 3.71 19.97 1.40
C HIS A 478 5.02 19.24 1.03
N ALA A 479 6.05 19.36 1.86
CA ALA A 479 7.37 18.77 1.63
C ALA A 479 7.58 17.41 2.34
N ILE A 480 6.60 16.92 3.09
CA ILE A 480 6.68 15.60 3.73
C ILE A 480 6.63 14.51 2.66
N ILE A 481 7.68 13.69 2.65
CA ILE A 481 7.80 12.44 1.90
C ILE A 481 7.99 11.25 2.86
N PRO A 482 7.79 10.01 2.39
CA PRO A 482 8.18 8.81 3.13
C PRO A 482 9.67 8.81 3.45
N VAL A 483 10.02 8.52 4.71
CA VAL A 483 11.40 8.26 5.17
C VAL A 483 11.47 6.92 5.90
N PRO A 484 12.65 6.30 6.04
CA PRO A 484 12.77 5.04 6.76
C PRO A 484 12.15 5.13 8.15
N SER A 485 11.17 4.27 8.43
CA SER A 485 10.32 4.39 9.63
C SER A 485 10.09 3.05 10.33
N TYR A 486 10.21 1.93 9.64
CA TYR A 486 10.03 0.60 10.21
C TYR A 486 10.69 -0.47 9.36
N ALA A 487 10.88 -1.65 9.95
CA ALA A 487 11.36 -2.84 9.27
C ALA A 487 10.25 -3.49 8.41
N ASP A 488 10.59 -3.76 7.15
CA ASP A 488 9.71 -4.48 6.23
C ASP A 488 10.00 -5.99 6.29
N ILE A 489 9.38 -6.63 7.29
CA ILE A 489 9.49 -8.08 7.48
C ILE A 489 8.86 -8.84 6.31
N LYS A 490 7.80 -8.29 5.70
CA LYS A 490 7.07 -8.94 4.60
C LYS A 490 7.95 -9.06 3.37
N GLU A 491 8.72 -8.03 3.07
CA GLU A 491 9.68 -8.07 1.96
C GLU A 491 10.68 -9.23 2.13
N THR A 492 11.16 -9.46 3.36
CA THR A 492 12.06 -10.58 3.65
C THR A 492 11.36 -11.92 3.48
N GLN A 493 10.09 -12.02 3.91
CA GLN A 493 9.26 -13.22 3.76
C GLN A 493 8.97 -13.57 2.29
N MET A 494 8.94 -12.56 1.41
CA MET A 494 8.76 -12.74 -0.03
C MET A 494 10.07 -13.03 -0.77
N ALA A 495 11.23 -12.92 -0.11
CA ALA A 495 12.53 -13.11 -0.74
C ALA A 495 12.76 -14.56 -1.19
N LEU A 496 13.43 -14.72 -2.33
CA LEU A 496 13.78 -16.03 -2.88
C LEU A 496 14.64 -16.83 -1.87
N GLY A 497 14.20 -18.05 -1.56
CA GLY A 497 14.88 -18.93 -0.60
C GLY A 497 14.34 -18.85 0.83
N TYR A 498 13.42 -17.92 1.11
CA TYR A 498 12.78 -17.83 2.42
C TYR A 498 11.98 -19.09 2.76
N THR A 499 12.13 -19.55 4.01
CA THR A 499 11.33 -20.66 4.56
C THR A 499 11.05 -20.43 6.04
N ASP A 500 9.82 -20.67 6.49
CA ASP A 500 9.45 -20.54 7.92
C ASP A 500 10.24 -21.49 8.85
N ALA A 501 10.82 -22.56 8.31
CA ALA A 501 11.63 -23.47 9.10
C ALA A 501 12.91 -22.79 9.64
N TYR A 502 13.52 -21.91 8.86
CA TYR A 502 14.84 -21.33 9.13
C TYR A 502 14.81 -19.81 9.24
N HIS A 503 13.98 -19.14 8.45
CA HIS A 503 13.99 -17.69 8.25
C HIS A 503 12.85 -16.97 8.98
N ARG A 504 12.01 -17.70 9.72
CA ARG A 504 10.82 -17.13 10.35
C ARG A 504 11.20 -15.94 11.22
N ILE A 505 10.79 -14.74 10.80
CA ILE A 505 10.99 -13.49 11.53
C ILE A 505 9.61 -13.03 11.97
N ILE A 506 9.49 -12.70 13.25
CA ILE A 506 8.24 -12.27 13.84
C ILE A 506 8.38 -10.84 14.35
N SER A 507 7.32 -10.05 14.20
CA SER A 507 7.17 -8.82 14.97
C SER A 507 6.98 -9.17 16.45
N LEU A 508 7.61 -8.41 17.33
CA LEU A 508 7.45 -8.49 18.78
C LEU A 508 6.56 -7.37 19.32
N GLN A 509 5.99 -6.54 18.44
CA GLN A 509 5.05 -5.49 18.84
C GLN A 509 3.72 -6.07 19.33
N ALA A 510 3.03 -5.27 20.16
CA ALA A 510 1.72 -5.64 20.67
C ALA A 510 0.66 -5.64 19.55
N PRO A 511 -0.36 -6.53 19.58
CA PRO A 511 -1.33 -6.72 18.48
C PRO A 511 -2.22 -5.51 18.15
N ASP A 512 -2.24 -4.50 19.02
CA ASP A 512 -3.00 -3.26 18.91
C ASP A 512 -2.26 -2.15 18.15
N LEU A 513 -0.96 -2.30 17.94
CA LEU A 513 -0.17 -1.49 17.00
C LEU A 513 -0.21 -2.16 15.62
N SER A 514 -0.37 -1.38 14.55
CA SER A 514 -0.42 -1.92 13.19
C SER A 514 0.78 -2.83 12.93
N GLU A 515 0.54 -4.11 12.64
CA GLU A 515 1.58 -5.09 12.25
C GLU A 515 2.46 -4.59 11.08
N SER A 516 2.03 -3.54 10.38
CA SER A 516 2.76 -2.91 9.28
C SER A 516 3.90 -1.97 9.68
N HIS A 517 4.09 -1.59 10.95
CA HIS A 517 5.15 -0.65 11.39
C HIS A 517 6.12 -1.30 12.39
N ALA A 518 6.63 -2.48 12.08
CA ALA A 518 7.50 -3.26 12.95
C ALA A 518 8.84 -2.55 13.24
N VAL A 519 9.07 -2.13 14.48
CA VAL A 519 10.40 -1.70 14.96
C VAL A 519 11.00 -2.66 15.99
N ASN A 520 10.19 -3.58 16.53
CA ASN A 520 10.63 -4.67 17.39
C ASN A 520 10.40 -6.00 16.68
N PHE A 521 11.45 -6.77 16.45
CA PHE A 521 11.34 -8.07 15.78
C PHE A 521 12.46 -9.03 16.21
N ALA A 522 12.28 -10.32 15.90
CA ALA A 522 13.29 -11.32 16.19
C ALA A 522 13.15 -12.54 15.28
N LEU A 523 14.23 -13.33 15.21
CA LEU A 523 14.18 -14.66 14.62
C LEU A 523 13.36 -15.61 15.52
N ASP A 524 12.43 -16.35 14.92
CA ASP A 524 11.63 -17.43 15.53
C ASP A 524 11.84 -18.77 14.81
N GLY A 525 12.73 -18.82 13.80
CA GLY A 525 13.13 -20.03 13.10
C GLY A 525 13.80 -21.06 14.02
N GLY A 526 13.77 -22.33 13.62
CA GLY A 526 14.27 -23.44 14.43
C GLY A 526 15.79 -23.58 14.46
N MET A 527 16.52 -22.90 13.58
CA MET A 527 17.97 -22.96 13.45
C MET A 527 18.57 -21.58 13.12
N LEU A 528 19.80 -21.34 13.59
CA LEU A 528 20.67 -20.25 13.12
C LEU A 528 21.36 -20.68 11.81
N GLY A 529 21.83 -19.71 11.03
CA GLY A 529 22.37 -19.85 9.69
C GLY A 529 21.51 -19.19 8.60
N ASP A 530 21.89 -19.39 7.33
CA ASP A 530 21.22 -18.89 6.12
C ASP A 530 21.20 -17.34 5.95
N ASP A 531 21.97 -16.60 6.76
CA ASP A 531 22.32 -15.19 6.55
C ASP A 531 21.13 -14.31 6.13
N ARG A 532 20.20 -14.08 7.06
CA ARG A 532 18.96 -13.34 6.77
C ARG A 532 19.15 -11.85 6.92
N CYS A 533 18.41 -11.05 6.17
CA CYS A 533 18.41 -9.60 6.27
C CYS A 533 17.00 -9.04 6.26
N VAL A 534 16.74 -8.05 7.12
CA VAL A 534 15.51 -7.26 7.12
C VAL A 534 15.89 -5.82 6.79
N ARG A 535 15.26 -5.25 5.76
CA ARG A 535 15.44 -3.85 5.36
C ARG A 535 14.30 -2.97 5.84
N ALA A 536 14.51 -1.65 5.85
CA ALA A 536 13.45 -0.68 6.08
C ALA A 536 12.44 -0.63 4.91
N ASN A 537 11.28 -0.04 5.20
CA ASN A 537 10.18 0.14 4.26
C ASN A 537 10.53 0.99 3.03
N VAL A 538 11.32 2.04 3.20
CA VAL A 538 11.78 2.95 2.14
C VAL A 538 13.28 3.23 2.31
N PRO A 539 13.99 3.67 1.25
CA PRO A 539 15.39 4.05 1.37
C PRO A 539 15.53 5.45 1.99
N PHE A 540 16.73 5.83 2.42
CA PHE A 540 17.04 7.23 2.67
C PHE A 540 16.87 8.04 1.38
N PRO A 541 16.17 9.19 1.41
CA PRO A 541 16.15 10.11 0.29
C PRO A 541 17.56 10.63 0.01
N THR A 542 17.87 10.86 -1.26
CA THR A 542 19.20 11.33 -1.68
C THR A 542 19.29 12.85 -1.84
N THR A 543 18.25 13.57 -1.42
CA THR A 543 18.13 15.03 -1.48
C THR A 543 17.64 15.55 -0.15
N PHE A 544 17.71 16.87 0.06
CA PHE A 544 17.06 17.49 1.22
C PHE A 544 15.61 17.04 1.35
N HIS A 545 15.24 16.60 2.54
CA HIS A 545 13.90 16.17 2.90
C HIS A 545 13.57 16.56 4.34
N VAL A 546 12.28 16.61 4.67
CA VAL A 546 11.84 16.86 6.04
C VAL A 546 12.19 15.66 6.92
N ALA A 547 12.88 15.91 8.02
CA ALA A 547 13.16 14.93 9.06
C ALA A 547 12.61 15.39 10.41
N VAL A 548 12.15 14.43 11.21
CA VAL A 548 11.66 14.67 12.55
C VAL A 548 12.36 13.71 13.50
N TYR A 549 13.04 14.26 14.51
CA TYR A 549 13.77 13.49 15.51
C TYR A 549 13.30 13.85 16.90
N LYS A 550 13.09 12.84 17.75
CA LYS A 550 12.74 13.03 19.16
C LYS A 550 13.99 13.33 19.99
N ARG A 551 13.84 14.24 20.95
CA ARG A 551 14.84 14.62 21.94
C ARG A 551 14.19 14.69 23.32
N ASP A 552 14.88 14.19 24.34
CA ASP A 552 14.51 14.44 25.74
C ASP A 552 14.80 15.90 26.13
N PRO A 553 14.03 16.50 27.06
CA PRO A 553 14.28 17.88 27.50
C PRO A 553 15.71 18.05 28.04
N THR A 554 16.36 19.17 27.70
CA THR A 554 17.69 19.52 28.23
C THR A 554 17.57 20.15 29.62
N GLU A 555 18.68 20.27 30.33
CA GLU A 555 18.71 21.04 31.58
C GLU A 555 18.26 22.50 31.38
N GLU A 556 18.53 23.10 30.22
CA GLU A 556 18.06 24.45 29.88
C GLU A 556 16.55 24.49 29.64
N ASP A 557 15.99 23.48 28.97
CA ASP A 557 14.54 23.32 28.81
C ASP A 557 13.88 23.23 30.18
N GLU A 558 14.39 22.35 31.06
CA GLU A 558 13.88 22.17 32.42
C GLU A 558 13.98 23.45 33.25
N ALA A 559 15.10 24.19 33.12
CA ALA A 559 15.28 25.49 33.77
C ALA A 559 14.28 26.55 33.26
N GLN A 560 13.82 26.43 32.01
CA GLN A 560 12.76 27.26 31.42
C GLN A 560 11.34 26.73 31.72
N GLY A 561 11.22 25.66 32.52
CA GLY A 561 9.94 25.06 32.91
C GLY A 561 9.38 24.06 31.90
N GLN A 562 10.19 23.65 30.92
CA GLN A 562 9.83 22.67 29.91
C GLN A 562 10.29 21.27 30.33
N SER A 563 9.34 20.36 30.56
CA SER A 563 9.61 18.98 30.99
C SER A 563 9.10 17.93 30.00
N LEU A 564 8.54 18.37 28.86
CA LEU A 564 8.01 17.49 27.84
C LEU A 564 9.10 17.14 26.81
N PRO A 565 9.09 15.90 26.26
CA PRO A 565 9.93 15.55 25.13
C PRO A 565 9.61 16.43 23.91
N VAL A 566 10.61 16.66 23.06
CA VAL A 566 10.53 17.54 21.89
C VAL A 566 10.78 16.74 20.62
N PHE A 567 9.85 16.80 19.68
CA PHE A 567 10.07 16.43 18.29
C PHE A 567 10.57 17.66 17.53
N ARG A 568 11.81 17.59 17.06
CA ARG A 568 12.44 18.64 16.26
C ARG A 568 12.21 18.37 14.78
N VAL A 569 11.69 19.36 14.08
CA VAL A 569 11.44 19.34 12.65
C VAL A 569 12.56 20.10 11.95
N GLY A 570 13.33 19.41 11.12
CA GLY A 570 14.39 20.01 10.32
C GLY A 570 14.37 19.50 8.88
N VAL A 571 15.36 19.90 8.10
CA VAL A 571 15.62 19.34 6.77
C VAL A 571 17.03 18.81 6.70
N VAL A 572 17.20 17.60 6.18
CA VAL A 572 18.49 16.91 6.11
C VAL A 572 18.64 16.28 4.72
N PRO A 573 19.85 16.20 4.16
CA PRO A 573 20.11 15.49 2.92
C PRO A 573 20.45 14.00 3.16
N GLY A 574 20.96 13.66 4.36
CA GLY A 574 21.29 12.30 4.76
C GLY A 574 20.28 11.68 5.74
N GLY A 575 20.69 10.68 6.52
CA GLY A 575 19.83 10.07 7.53
C GLY A 575 20.56 9.06 8.41
N TYR A 576 19.95 8.64 9.50
CA TYR A 576 20.56 7.78 10.52
C TYR A 576 19.52 6.91 11.20
N PHE A 577 19.93 5.71 11.61
CA PHE A 577 19.11 4.79 12.39
C PHE A 577 19.96 3.96 13.35
N GLU A 578 19.34 3.49 14.42
CA GLU A 578 19.96 2.67 15.45
C GLU A 578 19.31 1.29 15.56
N LEU A 579 20.16 0.31 15.89
CA LEU A 579 19.84 -1.05 16.26
C LEU A 579 20.22 -1.26 17.73
N THR A 580 19.25 -1.63 18.57
CA THR A 580 19.52 -2.13 19.92
C THR A 580 19.25 -3.62 19.99
N LEU A 581 20.24 -4.39 20.45
CA LEU A 581 20.11 -5.83 20.64
C LEU A 581 19.66 -6.16 22.07
N MET A 582 18.61 -6.96 22.21
CA MET A 582 18.05 -7.35 23.49
C MET A 582 18.08 -8.87 23.65
N LYS A 583 18.57 -9.34 24.80
CA LYS A 583 18.65 -10.77 25.07
C LYS A 583 17.24 -11.37 25.16
N ARG A 584 16.91 -12.32 24.27
CA ARG A 584 15.60 -12.99 24.23
C ARG A 584 15.71 -14.45 24.64
N GLN A 585 14.81 -14.93 25.50
CA GLN A 585 14.69 -16.35 25.79
C GLN A 585 13.95 -17.06 24.65
N HIS A 586 14.70 -17.69 23.74
CA HIS A 586 14.12 -18.44 22.62
C HIS A 586 13.84 -19.90 22.99
N ARG A 587 12.71 -20.45 22.50
CA ARG A 587 12.26 -21.82 22.80
C ARG A 587 13.24 -22.91 22.36
N HIS A 588 14.06 -22.62 21.34
CA HIS A 588 15.08 -23.53 20.79
C HIS A 588 16.52 -23.21 21.23
N GLY A 589 16.73 -22.28 22.17
CA GLY A 589 18.07 -21.82 22.61
C GLY A 589 18.93 -22.84 23.37
N ARG A 590 18.58 -24.14 23.31
CA ARG A 590 19.36 -25.27 23.88
C ARG A 590 19.91 -26.23 22.80
N ILE A 591 19.64 -25.99 21.51
CA ILE A 591 20.18 -26.81 20.42
C ILE A 591 21.58 -26.28 20.09
N PRO A 592 22.65 -27.11 20.16
CA PRO A 592 24.01 -26.67 19.83
C PRO A 592 24.08 -26.20 18.37
N HIS A 593 24.84 -25.13 18.11
CA HIS A 593 25.21 -24.67 16.76
C HIS A 593 25.72 -25.88 15.97
N LEU A 594 24.98 -26.35 14.95
CA LEU A 594 25.34 -27.57 14.23
C LEU A 594 26.70 -27.48 13.51
N PHE A 595 27.28 -26.28 13.41
CA PHE A 595 28.54 -26.01 12.73
C PHE A 595 29.52 -25.08 13.50
N GLY A 596 29.28 -24.79 14.78
CA GLY A 596 30.16 -23.91 15.56
C GLY A 596 30.27 -22.46 15.07
N GLN A 597 29.31 -21.99 14.27
CA GLN A 597 29.19 -20.56 13.91
C GLN A 597 28.65 -19.77 15.10
N ASP A 598 29.39 -18.75 15.52
CA ASP A 598 28.94 -17.80 16.53
C ASP A 598 27.73 -17.00 16.01
N SER A 599 26.84 -16.59 16.92
CA SER A 599 25.71 -15.72 16.57
C SER A 599 26.21 -14.45 15.93
N MET A 600 25.70 -14.11 14.75
CA MET A 600 26.09 -12.93 13.99
C MET A 600 24.92 -11.96 13.89
N THR A 601 25.19 -10.67 14.03
CA THR A 601 24.23 -9.61 13.74
C THR A 601 24.98 -8.48 13.09
N SER A 602 24.42 -7.92 12.04
CA SER A 602 25.05 -6.83 11.30
C SER A 602 24.07 -5.69 11.06
N ILE A 603 24.58 -4.48 10.95
CA ILE A 603 23.84 -3.27 10.60
C ILE A 603 24.48 -2.66 9.36
N GLY A 604 23.67 -2.09 8.46
CA GLY A 604 24.21 -1.39 7.31
C GLY A 604 23.19 -0.92 6.29
N LEU A 605 23.69 -0.77 5.07
CA LEU A 605 22.95 -0.22 3.93
C LEU A 605 22.92 -1.24 2.79
N VAL A 606 21.74 -1.43 2.20
CA VAL A 606 21.54 -2.31 1.04
C VAL A 606 20.73 -1.60 -0.03
N ASN A 607 20.87 -2.02 -1.29
CA ASN A 607 20.02 -1.49 -2.36
C ASN A 607 18.74 -2.33 -2.53
N SER A 608 17.81 -1.87 -3.37
CA SER A 608 16.54 -2.56 -3.65
C SER A 608 16.69 -3.97 -4.23
N LYS A 609 17.84 -4.29 -4.84
CA LYS A 609 18.13 -5.59 -5.47
C LYS A 609 18.93 -6.53 -4.58
N PHE A 610 19.16 -6.16 -3.32
CA PHE A 610 19.96 -6.96 -2.39
C PHE A 610 19.21 -8.25 -2.01
N PRO A 611 19.86 -9.43 -2.07
CA PRO A 611 19.24 -10.68 -1.65
C PRO A 611 19.06 -10.72 -0.13
N LEU A 612 17.82 -10.64 0.34
CA LEU A 612 17.48 -10.62 1.78
C LEU A 612 17.65 -11.98 2.48
N VAL A 613 17.95 -13.03 1.73
CA VAL A 613 18.24 -14.38 2.23
C VAL A 613 19.59 -14.83 1.68
N GLY A 614 20.42 -15.45 2.53
CA GLY A 614 21.74 -15.95 2.16
C GLY A 614 22.84 -14.88 2.06
N LYS A 615 22.57 -13.64 2.51
CA LYS A 615 23.56 -12.54 2.57
C LYS A 615 23.31 -11.58 3.74
N GLN A 616 24.41 -11.12 4.33
CA GLN A 616 24.43 -10.02 5.29
C GLN A 616 24.80 -8.68 4.62
N PRO A 617 24.35 -7.53 5.15
CA PRO A 617 24.85 -6.22 4.78
C PRO A 617 26.38 -6.19 4.64
N GLY A 618 26.89 -5.64 3.54
CA GLY A 618 28.32 -5.57 3.22
C GLY A 618 28.86 -6.73 2.37
N TRP A 619 28.15 -7.84 2.23
CA TRP A 619 28.64 -9.01 1.48
C TRP A 619 28.42 -8.98 -0.04
N THR A 620 27.83 -7.89 -0.54
CA THR A 620 27.71 -7.63 -1.97
C THR A 620 28.36 -6.29 -2.32
N ARG A 621 28.72 -6.09 -3.59
CA ARG A 621 29.32 -4.83 -4.07
C ARG A 621 28.38 -3.63 -3.91
N ARG A 622 27.09 -3.87 -3.72
CA ARG A 622 26.07 -2.85 -3.54
C ARG A 622 25.46 -2.95 -2.14
N SER A 623 26.34 -3.07 -1.15
CA SER A 623 25.97 -3.07 0.26
C SER A 623 27.15 -2.68 1.13
N TYR A 624 26.86 -2.07 2.27
CA TYR A 624 27.83 -1.69 3.29
C TYR A 624 27.35 -2.29 4.62
N GLY A 625 28.26 -2.83 5.43
CA GLY A 625 27.84 -3.44 6.70
C GLY A 625 28.92 -3.45 7.76
N TYR A 626 28.49 -3.26 9.00
CA TYR A 626 29.29 -3.42 10.20
C TYR A 626 28.77 -4.62 11.01
N HIS A 627 29.68 -5.54 11.32
CA HIS A 627 29.35 -6.87 11.82
C HIS A 627 29.74 -7.01 13.31
N GLY A 628 28.82 -7.57 14.11
CA GLY A 628 28.96 -7.62 15.56
C GLY A 628 29.78 -8.78 16.09
N ASP A 629 29.96 -9.84 15.30
CA ASP A 629 30.74 -11.03 15.63
C ASP A 629 32.24 -10.79 15.56
N ASP A 630 32.71 -9.91 14.68
CA ASP A 630 34.14 -9.63 14.46
C ASP A 630 34.53 -8.14 14.53
N GLY A 631 33.56 -7.22 14.62
CA GLY A 631 33.79 -5.78 14.64
C GLY A 631 34.29 -5.21 13.32
N ARG A 632 34.13 -5.94 12.22
CA ARG A 632 34.66 -5.54 10.91
C ARG A 632 33.63 -4.82 10.06
N PHE A 633 34.16 -4.00 9.17
CA PHE A 633 33.41 -3.40 8.07
C PHE A 633 33.55 -4.26 6.81
N TYR A 634 32.43 -4.46 6.13
CA TYR A 634 32.30 -5.25 4.92
C TYR A 634 31.71 -4.43 3.78
N HIS A 635 32.31 -4.56 2.60
CA HIS A 635 31.80 -4.04 1.33
C HIS A 635 32.30 -4.92 0.18
N GLY A 636 31.39 -5.56 -0.57
CA GLY A 636 31.75 -6.32 -1.78
C GLY A 636 32.04 -7.81 -1.61
N THR A 637 32.31 -8.29 -0.41
CA THR A 637 32.78 -9.67 -0.16
C THR A 637 32.46 -10.11 1.26
N SER A 638 32.23 -11.42 1.46
CA SER A 638 32.00 -12.04 2.77
C SER A 638 33.29 -12.56 3.44
N PHE A 639 34.44 -12.48 2.76
CA PHE A 639 35.69 -13.10 3.23
C PHE A 639 36.79 -12.10 3.61
N GLU A 640 36.66 -10.82 3.22
CA GLU A 640 37.69 -9.80 3.38
C GLU A 640 37.14 -8.56 4.10
N GLY A 641 36.54 -8.76 5.27
CA GLY A 641 36.20 -7.63 6.14
C GLY A 641 37.45 -6.94 6.66
N ARG A 642 37.43 -5.60 6.80
CA ARG A 642 38.53 -4.84 7.40
C ARG A 642 38.24 -4.50 8.87
N PRO A 643 39.25 -4.46 9.74
CA PRO A 643 39.09 -3.94 11.10
C PRO A 643 38.45 -2.56 11.07
N PHE A 644 37.43 -2.33 11.89
CA PHE A 644 36.68 -1.07 11.85
C PHE A 644 36.28 -0.58 13.24
N GLY A 645 35.59 -1.41 14.01
CA GLY A 645 35.11 -1.07 15.35
C GLY A 645 35.16 -2.24 16.33
N PRO A 646 34.65 -2.06 17.55
CA PRO A 646 34.55 -3.15 18.51
C PRO A 646 33.52 -4.22 18.06
N MET A 647 33.55 -5.41 18.65
CA MET A 647 32.43 -6.36 18.51
C MET A 647 31.21 -5.85 19.30
N PHE A 648 30.00 -6.21 18.89
CA PHE A 648 28.78 -5.85 19.61
C PHE A 648 27.83 -7.04 19.76
N LYS A 649 27.10 -7.06 20.89
CA LYS A 649 26.18 -8.13 21.28
C LYS A 649 24.97 -7.54 22.02
N ALA A 650 24.05 -8.39 22.47
CA ALA A 650 22.92 -7.98 23.29
C ALA A 650 23.33 -7.05 24.46
N GLY A 651 22.62 -5.92 24.57
CA GLY A 651 22.87 -4.83 25.52
C GLY A 651 23.56 -3.61 24.91
N ILE A 652 24.01 -3.69 23.65
CA ILE A 652 24.64 -2.59 22.92
C ILE A 652 23.67 -1.99 21.90
N THR A 653 23.74 -0.67 21.73
CA THR A 653 23.11 0.05 20.61
C THR A 653 24.18 0.40 19.57
N VAL A 654 23.95 0.07 18.30
CA VAL A 654 24.82 0.44 17.18
C VAL A 654 24.03 1.21 16.15
N GLY A 655 24.64 2.23 15.55
CA GLY A 655 23.99 3.06 14.55
C GLY A 655 24.66 2.96 13.19
N CYS A 656 23.90 3.33 12.15
CA CYS A 656 24.37 3.47 10.79
C CYS A 656 23.70 4.68 10.16
N GLY A 657 24.48 5.50 9.45
CA GLY A 657 23.93 6.66 8.77
C GLY A 657 24.65 7.01 7.49
N ILE A 658 24.01 7.92 6.77
CA ILE A 658 24.47 8.54 5.54
C ILE A 658 24.63 10.02 5.81
N ARG A 659 25.78 10.58 5.43
CA ARG A 659 25.96 12.01 5.25
C ARG A 659 26.16 12.33 3.79
N ILE A 660 25.57 13.43 3.33
CA ILE A 660 25.75 13.93 1.98
C ILE A 660 26.36 15.31 2.11
N ASN A 661 27.50 15.55 1.47
CA ASN A 661 28.02 16.89 1.29
C ASN A 661 27.13 17.63 0.27
N PRO A 662 26.34 18.65 0.67
CA PRO A 662 25.37 19.26 -0.24
C PRO A 662 26.01 20.03 -1.40
N GLN A 663 27.28 20.44 -1.27
CA GLN A 663 28.00 21.22 -2.27
C GLN A 663 28.64 20.33 -3.35
N THR A 664 29.21 19.19 -2.96
CA THR A 664 29.88 18.26 -3.88
C THR A 664 29.00 17.10 -4.32
N GLY A 665 27.90 16.83 -3.60
CA GLY A 665 27.05 15.65 -3.78
C GLY A 665 27.71 14.34 -3.32
N THR A 666 28.92 14.39 -2.74
CA THR A 666 29.61 13.18 -2.26
C THR A 666 28.92 12.62 -1.02
N MET A 667 28.73 11.31 -0.98
CA MET A 667 27.98 10.63 0.05
C MET A 667 28.85 9.68 0.86
N PHE A 668 28.66 9.65 2.18
CA PHE A 668 29.46 8.87 3.11
C PHE A 668 28.58 8.02 4.02
N VAL A 669 28.93 6.74 4.18
CA VAL A 669 28.39 5.88 5.23
C VAL A 669 29.28 5.96 6.47
N PHE A 670 28.66 5.98 7.65
CA PHE A 670 29.34 5.92 8.94
C PHE A 670 28.56 5.03 9.92
N PHE A 671 29.20 4.65 11.01
CA PHE A 671 28.61 3.79 12.03
C PHE A 671 28.96 4.29 13.43
N THR A 672 28.10 3.97 14.40
CA THR A 672 28.30 4.30 15.81
C THR A 672 28.21 3.04 16.67
N ASN A 673 28.88 3.05 17.81
CA ASN A 673 28.76 2.01 18.82
C ASN A 673 28.56 2.63 20.19
N ASN A 674 27.43 2.31 20.83
CA ASN A 674 27.01 2.79 22.15
C ASN A 674 27.13 4.31 22.32
N GLY A 675 26.73 5.04 21.29
CA GLY A 675 26.74 6.50 21.29
C GLY A 675 28.07 7.15 20.89
N GLU A 676 29.06 6.38 20.44
CA GLU A 676 30.33 6.93 19.95
C GLU A 676 30.48 6.65 18.45
N LEU A 677 30.96 7.65 17.70
CA LEU A 677 31.32 7.49 16.28
C LEU A 677 32.49 6.50 16.14
N ILE A 678 32.31 5.46 15.34
CA ILE A 678 33.38 4.50 15.09
C ILE A 678 34.34 5.12 14.08
N SER A 679 35.61 5.25 14.47
CA SER A 679 36.69 5.70 13.60
C SER A 679 37.72 4.59 13.44
N GLY A 680 37.76 3.99 12.24
CA GLY A 680 38.75 2.97 11.87
C GLY A 680 40.07 3.59 11.40
N GLU A 681 41.01 2.75 10.96
CA GLU A 681 42.32 3.21 10.44
C GLU A 681 42.20 4.14 9.22
N GLU A 682 41.14 3.98 8.43
CA GLU A 682 40.84 4.80 7.25
C GLU A 682 39.84 5.95 7.55
N GLY A 683 39.53 6.19 8.83
CA GLY A 683 38.58 7.21 9.28
C GLY A 683 37.17 6.67 9.55
N ALA A 684 36.29 7.57 9.98
CA ALA A 684 34.92 7.27 10.37
C ALA A 684 33.91 7.28 9.22
N TYR A 685 34.25 7.95 8.11
CA TYR A 685 33.38 8.18 6.96
C TYR A 685 33.92 7.42 5.76
N VAL A 686 33.09 6.53 5.21
CA VAL A 686 33.43 5.73 4.02
C VAL A 686 32.62 6.24 2.85
N GLU A 687 33.28 6.71 1.80
CA GLU A 687 32.60 7.16 0.58
C GLU A 687 31.76 6.03 -0.03
N CYS A 688 30.55 6.36 -0.47
CA CYS A 688 29.62 5.40 -1.05
C CYS A 688 28.89 5.96 -2.28
N GLU A 689 28.44 5.07 -3.16
CA GLU A 689 27.75 5.45 -4.40
C GLU A 689 26.46 6.21 -4.09
N HIS A 690 26.24 7.35 -4.74
CA HIS A 690 25.02 8.15 -4.62
C HIS A 690 23.80 7.39 -5.17
N ARG A 691 23.08 6.69 -4.28
CA ARG A 691 21.93 5.84 -4.60
C ARG A 691 20.94 5.80 -3.45
N ASN A 692 19.75 5.30 -3.76
CA ASN A 692 18.73 4.93 -2.78
C ASN A 692 19.19 3.74 -1.93
N TRP A 693 19.61 4.02 -0.70
CA TRP A 693 20.08 3.04 0.27
C TRP A 693 19.02 2.75 1.32
N TYR A 694 18.71 1.47 1.51
CA TYR A 694 17.84 1.00 2.57
C TYR A 694 18.66 0.70 3.83
N PRO A 695 18.27 1.24 4.99
CA PRO A 695 18.65 0.71 6.29
C PRO A 695 18.37 -0.78 6.35
N ALA A 696 19.33 -1.57 6.84
CA ALA A 696 19.24 -3.02 6.83
C ALA A 696 19.93 -3.66 8.02
N ILE A 697 19.29 -4.69 8.57
CA ILE A 697 19.78 -5.51 9.66
C ILE A 697 19.99 -6.92 9.16
N GLY A 698 21.20 -7.42 9.30
CA GLY A 698 21.48 -8.83 9.15
C GLY A 698 21.21 -9.58 10.45
N LEU A 699 20.39 -10.62 10.39
CA LEU A 699 20.03 -11.47 11.52
C LEU A 699 20.66 -12.84 11.34
N ASP A 700 21.57 -13.19 12.23
CA ASP A 700 21.93 -14.57 12.57
C ASP A 700 22.11 -14.76 14.08
N SER A 701 21.15 -14.20 14.83
CA SER A 701 21.03 -14.34 16.28
C SER A 701 19.57 -14.59 16.67
N TYR A 702 19.37 -15.16 17.86
CA TYR A 702 18.06 -15.26 18.50
C TYR A 702 17.71 -14.04 19.37
N ASP A 703 18.65 -13.11 19.51
CA ASP A 703 18.40 -11.85 20.20
C ASP A 703 17.26 -11.07 19.51
N ALA A 704 16.52 -10.34 20.32
CA ALA A 704 15.52 -9.42 19.81
C ALA A 704 16.20 -8.13 19.31
N VAL A 705 15.63 -7.58 18.26
CA VAL A 705 16.05 -6.34 17.64
C VAL A 705 15.01 -5.28 17.92
N HIS A 706 15.49 -4.11 18.35
CA HIS A 706 14.75 -2.86 18.37
C HIS A 706 15.41 -1.88 17.41
N LEU A 707 14.62 -1.23 16.56
CA LEU A 707 15.07 -0.19 15.64
C LEU A 707 14.54 1.17 16.08
N ASN A 708 15.41 2.17 15.97
CA ASN A 708 15.07 3.57 16.14
C ASN A 708 15.50 4.36 14.89
N PHE A 709 14.55 4.96 14.20
CA PHE A 709 14.72 5.85 13.05
C PHE A 709 14.57 7.34 13.44
N GLY A 710 14.40 7.64 14.72
CA GLY A 710 14.10 8.99 15.23
C GLY A 710 12.84 9.09 16.08
N GLN A 711 12.11 7.98 16.23
CA GLN A 711 10.91 7.90 17.09
C GLN A 711 11.26 8.05 18.57
N GLU A 712 12.49 7.67 18.93
CA GLU A 712 13.06 7.76 20.27
C GLU A 712 14.35 8.58 20.20
N PRO A 713 14.79 9.22 21.31
CA PRO A 713 16.10 9.85 21.36
C PRO A 713 17.20 8.85 20.97
N PHE A 714 18.09 9.25 20.08
CA PHE A 714 19.24 8.43 19.71
C PHE A 714 20.22 8.29 20.88
N VAL A 715 20.83 7.12 21.03
CA VAL A 715 21.93 6.90 21.98
C VAL A 715 23.17 7.67 21.53
N TYR A 716 23.32 7.92 20.22
CA TYR A 716 24.33 8.83 19.71
C TYR A 716 24.07 10.27 20.15
N SER A 717 24.63 10.58 21.31
CA SER A 717 24.81 11.89 21.92
C SER A 717 26.28 11.96 22.34
N ASP A 718 26.99 13.02 21.97
CA ASP A 718 28.43 13.14 22.25
C ASP A 718 28.65 13.11 23.77
N ILE A 719 29.26 12.05 24.30
CA ILE A 719 29.69 12.04 25.69
C ILE A 719 30.93 12.92 25.75
N THR A 720 30.77 14.16 26.24
CA THR A 720 31.93 15.00 26.53
C THR A 720 32.86 14.27 27.52
N ALA A 721 34.17 14.46 27.38
CA ALA A 721 35.20 13.75 28.15
C ALA A 721 35.06 13.82 29.70
N ASP A 722 34.17 14.68 30.19
CA ASP A 722 33.89 14.90 31.61
C ASP A 722 32.65 14.12 32.13
N GLY A 723 31.96 13.33 31.28
CA GLY A 723 30.88 12.44 31.69
C GLY A 723 29.50 13.10 31.87
N ASP A 724 29.34 14.36 31.46
CA ASP A 724 28.03 15.00 31.35
C ASP A 724 27.32 14.60 30.05
N VAL A 725 26.05 14.23 30.17
CA VAL A 725 25.17 13.85 29.06
C VAL A 725 24.64 15.14 28.41
N GLY A 726 25.49 15.80 27.62
CA GLY A 726 25.22 17.12 27.04
C GLY A 726 24.82 17.05 25.57
N LEU A 727 23.56 17.38 25.28
CA LEU A 727 22.97 17.63 23.94
C LEU A 727 23.01 16.47 22.92
N CYS A 728 21.98 16.41 22.06
CA CYS A 728 21.92 15.48 20.93
C CYS A 728 22.74 16.04 19.75
N VAL A 729 24.05 16.17 19.96
CA VAL A 729 25.01 16.84 19.05
C VAL A 729 24.93 16.32 17.62
N PHE A 730 24.66 15.02 17.42
CA PHE A 730 24.55 14.48 16.07
C PHE A 730 23.32 14.97 15.29
N VAL A 731 22.15 15.09 15.95
CA VAL A 731 20.96 15.65 15.30
C VAL A 731 21.19 17.13 15.00
N ASP A 732 21.92 17.84 15.86
CA ASP A 732 22.35 19.20 15.60
C ASP A 732 23.27 19.28 14.38
N GLU A 733 24.27 18.41 14.28
CA GLU A 733 25.17 18.33 13.12
C GLU A 733 24.43 17.99 11.82
N LEU A 734 23.45 17.07 11.85
CA LEU A 734 22.61 16.77 10.69
C LEU A 734 21.78 17.99 10.25
N PHE A 735 21.17 18.70 11.19
CA PHE A 735 20.39 19.90 10.88
C PHE A 735 21.26 21.08 10.48
N GLU A 736 22.52 21.15 10.92
CA GLU A 736 23.49 22.16 10.48
C GLU A 736 23.82 22.02 8.98
N GLU A 737 23.66 20.84 8.36
CA GLU A 737 23.91 20.63 6.92
C GLU A 737 23.03 21.51 6.02
N CYS A 738 21.89 22.01 6.52
CA CYS A 738 21.03 22.95 5.79
C CYS A 738 21.41 24.43 6.01
N SER A 739 22.32 24.73 6.93
CA SER A 739 22.68 26.10 7.29
C SER A 739 23.24 26.86 6.09
N GLY A 740 22.66 28.02 5.80
CA GLY A 740 23.03 28.84 4.63
C GLY A 740 22.65 28.26 3.27
N MET A 741 21.90 27.14 3.21
CA MET A 741 21.55 26.43 1.97
C MET A 741 20.15 26.77 1.44
N ALA A 742 19.65 27.97 1.70
CA ALA A 742 18.26 28.34 1.38
C ALA A 742 17.85 28.04 -0.08
N ILE A 743 18.74 28.34 -1.03
CA ILE A 743 18.50 28.09 -2.47
C ILE A 743 18.42 26.58 -2.72
N THR A 744 19.48 25.84 -2.36
CA THR A 744 19.59 24.39 -2.57
C THR A 744 18.44 23.63 -1.91
N VAL A 745 18.11 23.95 -0.66
CA VAL A 745 16.98 23.35 0.07
C VAL A 745 15.67 23.62 -0.66
N SER A 746 15.44 24.84 -1.14
CA SER A 746 14.20 25.18 -1.85
C SER A 746 14.03 24.43 -3.17
N GLU A 747 15.14 24.14 -3.86
CA GLU A 747 15.16 23.41 -5.13
C GLU A 747 15.07 21.90 -4.95
N GLN A 748 15.69 21.36 -3.89
CA GLN A 748 15.77 19.92 -3.63
C GLN A 748 14.60 19.34 -2.83
N LEU A 749 13.95 20.14 -1.98
CA LEU A 749 12.76 19.68 -1.26
C LEU A 749 11.70 19.24 -2.26
N GLN A 750 11.25 18.00 -2.11
CA GLN A 750 10.20 17.43 -2.94
C GLN A 750 8.84 17.99 -2.51
N TRP A 751 8.29 18.89 -3.31
CA TRP A 751 6.98 19.50 -3.07
C TRP A 751 5.92 18.60 -3.70
N TYR A 752 4.98 18.11 -2.90
CA TYR A 752 3.96 17.18 -3.40
C TYR A 752 2.96 17.88 -4.34
N ASP A 753 3.05 17.56 -5.64
CA ASP A 753 2.01 17.70 -6.66
C ASP A 753 1.47 16.27 -6.92
N ILE A 754 0.16 16.04 -6.91
CA ILE A 754 -0.39 14.71 -7.22
C ILE A 754 -0.28 14.51 -8.74
N GLN A 755 0.82 13.91 -9.18
CA GLN A 755 0.93 12.85 -10.18
C GLN A 755 2.36 12.26 -10.17
N ASP A 756 2.45 10.95 -10.40
CA ASP A 756 3.64 10.11 -10.60
C ASP A 756 4.37 9.59 -9.34
N SER A 757 3.72 8.61 -8.71
CA SER A 757 4.37 7.55 -7.92
C SER A 757 3.83 6.20 -8.41
N ASP A 758 3.81 6.00 -9.72
CA ASP A 758 4.16 4.69 -10.28
C ASP A 758 5.67 4.77 -10.50
N GLY A 759 6.41 3.90 -9.81
CA GLY A 759 7.85 3.99 -9.72
C GLY A 759 8.52 3.68 -11.05
N GLU A 760 8.80 4.70 -11.86
CA GLU A 760 9.79 4.61 -12.92
C GLU A 760 11.13 5.19 -12.43
N SER A 761 12.07 4.28 -12.20
CA SER A 761 13.47 4.61 -12.03
C SER A 761 14.00 5.22 -13.32
N SER A 762 14.48 6.46 -13.27
CA SER A 762 15.23 7.07 -14.36
C SER A 762 16.44 6.21 -14.73
N SER A 763 16.34 5.51 -15.85
CA SER A 763 17.48 4.87 -16.52
C SER A 763 18.24 5.96 -17.28
N GLU A 764 19.41 6.32 -16.77
CA GLU A 764 20.43 7.04 -17.53
C GLU A 764 20.97 6.09 -18.61
N ASP A 765 20.70 6.43 -19.87
CA ASP A 765 21.31 5.76 -21.03
C ASP A 765 22.46 6.66 -21.51
N GLU A 766 23.68 6.13 -21.41
CA GLU A 766 24.89 6.76 -21.95
C GLU A 766 24.85 6.72 -23.48
N GLY A 767 24.96 7.89 -24.11
CA GLY A 767 25.12 8.02 -25.56
C GLY A 767 25.94 9.26 -25.89
N ASN A 768 27.21 9.03 -26.25
CA ASN A 768 28.19 9.97 -26.81
C ASN A 768 27.57 11.00 -27.77
N GLU A 769 27.95 12.28 -27.64
CA GLU A 769 28.35 13.13 -28.77
C GLU A 769 29.42 14.14 -28.29
N GLU A 770 30.49 14.25 -29.07
CA GLU A 770 31.63 15.15 -28.89
C GLU A 770 31.29 16.58 -29.37
N GLU A 771 32.17 17.51 -28.98
CA GLU A 771 32.56 18.75 -29.67
C GLU A 771 32.03 20.13 -29.19
N GLU A 772 33.04 20.95 -28.87
CA GLU A 772 33.25 22.38 -29.14
C GLU A 772 32.99 23.45 -28.07
N GLU A 773 34.11 23.99 -27.58
CA GLU A 773 34.29 25.32 -27.00
C GLU A 773 33.73 26.42 -27.90
N SER A 774 33.05 27.42 -27.33
CA SER A 774 33.43 28.84 -27.43
C SER A 774 32.36 29.79 -26.86
N GLY A 775 32.82 30.87 -26.21
CA GLY A 775 32.17 32.18 -26.31
C GLY A 775 31.42 32.72 -25.09
N ASP A 776 32.15 33.50 -24.28
CA ASP A 776 31.80 34.78 -23.63
C ASP A 776 30.33 35.19 -23.42
N GLY A 777 30.03 35.69 -22.19
CA GLY A 777 29.09 36.80 -22.02
C GLY A 777 28.32 36.94 -20.69
N PHE A 778 28.90 37.71 -19.76
CA PHE A 778 28.26 38.64 -18.80
C PHE A 778 26.87 38.38 -18.16
N GLY A 779 26.85 38.53 -16.82
CA GLY A 779 25.74 39.06 -16.01
C GLY A 779 24.98 37.99 -15.21
N SER A 780 24.61 38.15 -13.94
CA SER A 780 24.63 39.27 -13.00
C SER A 780 24.37 38.66 -11.61
N ASP A 781 24.95 39.23 -10.55
CA ASP A 781 24.59 38.92 -9.16
C ASP A 781 23.07 39.07 -8.97
N VAL A 782 22.40 37.95 -8.71
CA VAL A 782 20.97 37.90 -8.40
C VAL A 782 20.83 38.19 -6.91
N SER A 783 20.13 39.27 -6.56
CA SER A 783 19.97 39.69 -5.17
C SER A 783 19.03 38.76 -4.38
N ASP A 784 19.20 38.70 -3.06
CA ASP A 784 18.36 37.92 -2.13
C ASP A 784 16.84 38.23 -2.24
N GLU A 785 16.45 39.36 -2.84
CA GLU A 785 15.06 39.70 -3.15
C GLU A 785 14.47 38.88 -4.32
N GLU A 786 15.29 38.41 -5.25
CA GLU A 786 14.85 37.67 -6.44
C GLU A 786 14.85 36.15 -6.23
N VAL A 787 15.63 35.65 -5.26
CA VAL A 787 15.48 34.30 -4.68
C VAL A 787 14.18 34.22 -3.87
N ASN A 788 13.88 35.27 -3.10
CA ASN A 788 12.55 35.47 -2.53
C ASN A 788 11.49 35.46 -3.64
N ALA A 789 11.77 36.03 -4.82
CA ALA A 789 10.88 35.97 -5.96
C ALA A 789 10.65 34.55 -6.51
N ARG A 790 11.49 33.52 -6.33
CA ARG A 790 11.13 32.14 -6.80
C ARG A 790 10.18 31.40 -5.85
N LEU A 791 10.40 31.55 -4.54
CA LEU A 791 9.45 31.10 -3.51
C LEU A 791 8.15 31.93 -3.57
N ILE A 792 8.28 33.24 -3.81
CA ILE A 792 7.18 34.17 -4.04
C ILE A 792 6.55 33.96 -5.43
N MET A 793 7.23 33.46 -6.46
CA MET A 793 6.64 33.22 -7.81
C MET A 793 5.87 31.91 -7.87
N ARG A 794 6.28 30.88 -7.10
CA ARG A 794 5.37 29.75 -6.82
C ARG A 794 4.17 30.19 -5.96
N LEU A 795 4.32 31.21 -5.12
CA LEU A 795 3.23 31.87 -4.37
C LEU A 795 2.39 32.89 -5.19
N LEU A 796 2.94 33.50 -6.25
CA LEU A 796 2.30 34.54 -7.09
C LEU A 796 1.68 33.95 -8.35
N ALA A 797 2.11 32.77 -8.81
CA ALA A 797 1.42 31.99 -9.84
C ALA A 797 -0.02 31.63 -9.39
N MET A 798 -0.27 31.55 -8.08
CA MET A 798 -1.61 31.40 -7.49
C MET A 798 -2.30 32.74 -7.14
N ARG A 799 -1.71 33.89 -7.47
CA ARG A 799 -2.25 35.24 -7.17
C ARG A 799 -2.71 36.02 -8.41
N ARG A 800 -2.58 35.47 -9.63
CA ARG A 800 -3.06 36.12 -10.88
C ARG A 800 -4.57 35.97 -11.12
N ALA A 801 -5.39 36.22 -10.09
CA ALA A 801 -6.84 36.41 -10.24
C ALA A 801 -7.38 37.62 -9.46
N THR A 802 -6.50 38.55 -9.02
CA THR A 802 -6.91 39.69 -8.17
C THR A 802 -6.33 41.04 -8.57
N MET A 803 -5.98 41.25 -9.85
CA MET A 803 -5.76 42.61 -10.37
C MET A 803 -6.36 42.75 -11.78
N ASP A 804 -7.65 43.06 -11.81
CA ASP A 804 -8.28 43.90 -12.84
C ASP A 804 -9.62 44.41 -12.30
N ALA A 805 -9.57 45.53 -11.56
CA ALA A 805 -10.65 46.51 -11.43
C ALA A 805 -10.12 47.73 -10.65
N VAL A 806 -9.67 48.74 -11.40
CA VAL A 806 -9.80 50.15 -11.00
C VAL A 806 -11.26 50.55 -11.05
#